data_AF-A0A8C7IV15-F1
#
_entry.id   AF-A0A8C7IV15-F1
#
_cell.length_a   1.000
_cell.length_b   1.000
_cell.length_c   1.000
_cell.angle_alpha   90.00
_cell.angle_beta   90.00
_cell.angle_gamma   90.00
#
_symmetry.space_group_name_H-M   'P 1'
#
loop_
_entity.id
_entity.type
_entity.pdbx_description
1 polymer ?
#
loop_
_entity_poly.entity_id
_entity_poly.type
_entity_poly.pdbx_seq_one_letter_code
_entity_poly.pdbx_strand_id
1 'polypeptide(L)'
;MKHGQISSKELTEFIRERATIEEVYARSMTKLAKSAGNFSQLGTFAPVWDVIKTSTEKLASCHLELVRKLQELIKDVQKYVDDQAKAHKKTKEEVASTLESVQTIQTTGVALQKSKENYNAKTVEQERLRKEGATQRDVDKAGVKAKKATETYKGFVEKYATAKSEFEQKMAETAQKFQDIEESHIVHMKDIIQSYTQSVDETHVQIGEVRIEFERNMENTSVEGLIQKLSDSKGTGKERPGKIPHTHRHTCHDGQITSTDQCFTHAKNSFYSSSDSEDDDEPRKFRVEIKPVAPNNRTQQSRATIDQLKASIGNISLSPPTSVLQLRMTSFDRNLLLQNSVRLPEIPNTHWRYTHSILFGLTLSSSQPVPLPLYLPLSLPHSISPPPLHSLPLSGTSRGPSPVTLASQDALPIAVAFTESVNAYFKGADPAKCIVKITGDMTLSFPMGIIKVFTSNPTPAMLTFKLKNTSKLEQILPNQTLLFSDPSQSDAHTKDFWFNMQALTSYLRKASEQNPAASYYNVDILKYQVSSKGFSSTPLNLAVYWKCDPATTDLRLDYHYNPESMLCPGPLSNVQVLVHVDGGVTNMQSLPNAIWNSELNKSLWKLNDISEKSDNEGSGSLRAKFELSDGPSTPTTLAVQFMSEGSTLSGVDIELLGTGYRLSLNKKRFATGTYRT
;
A
#
# COMPACT_ATOMS: atom_id res chain seq x y z
N MET A 1 -16.86 13.97 21.74
CA MET A 1 -16.86 13.72 23.20
C MET A 1 -16.97 12.22 23.51
N LYS A 2 -18.16 11.64 23.74
CA LYS A 2 -18.29 10.23 24.23
C LYS A 2 -17.49 9.19 23.42
N HIS A 3 -17.47 9.30 22.10
CA HIS A 3 -16.75 8.36 21.23
C HIS A 3 -15.21 8.49 21.29
N GLY A 4 -14.66 9.58 21.86
CA GLY A 4 -13.21 9.72 22.09
C GLY A 4 -12.63 8.64 23.02
N GLN A 5 -13.45 8.06 23.89
CA GLN A 5 -13.09 6.88 24.69
C GLN A 5 -12.86 5.61 23.86
N ILE A 6 -13.29 5.58 22.61
CA ILE A 6 -12.99 4.50 21.66
C ILE A 6 -11.58 4.74 21.10
N SER A 7 -11.32 5.94 20.56
CA SER A 7 -10.02 6.33 20.00
C SER A 7 -8.86 6.18 21.00
N SER A 8 -9.07 6.54 22.27
CA SER A 8 -8.08 6.31 23.33
C SER A 8 -7.80 4.81 23.54
N LYS A 9 -8.80 3.93 23.45
CA LYS A 9 -8.61 2.47 23.60
C LYS A 9 -7.96 1.83 22.39
N GLU A 10 -8.35 2.24 21.18
CA GLU A 10 -7.73 1.82 19.92
C GLU A 10 -6.23 2.18 19.91
N LEU A 11 -5.87 3.37 20.41
CA LEU A 11 -4.47 3.75 20.60
C LEU A 11 -3.75 2.88 21.65
N THR A 12 -4.40 2.56 22.79
CA THR A 12 -3.84 1.62 23.78
C THR A 12 -3.58 0.24 23.18
N GLU A 13 -4.49 -0.26 22.35
CA GLU A 13 -4.36 -1.55 21.66
C GLU A 13 -3.24 -1.54 20.61
N PHE A 14 -3.12 -0.47 19.82
CA PHE A 14 -2.02 -0.29 18.88
C PHE A 14 -0.65 -0.25 19.56
N ILE A 15 -0.50 0.51 20.65
CA ILE A 15 0.77 0.59 21.39
C ILE A 15 1.12 -0.76 22.04
N ARG A 16 0.10 -1.51 22.51
CA ARG A 16 0.29 -2.86 23.06
C ARG A 16 0.76 -3.87 22.00
N GLU A 17 0.21 -3.82 20.79
CA GLU A 17 0.65 -4.67 19.68
C GLU A 17 2.09 -4.33 19.27
N ARG A 18 2.43 -3.04 19.13
CA ARG A 18 3.82 -2.60 18.89
C ARG A 18 4.77 -3.12 19.97
N ALA A 19 4.43 -2.95 21.25
CA ALA A 19 5.26 -3.44 22.36
C ALA A 19 5.43 -4.98 22.32
N THR A 20 4.41 -5.72 21.92
CA THR A 20 4.47 -7.19 21.76
C THR A 20 5.43 -7.59 20.65
N ILE A 21 5.42 -6.88 19.52
CA ILE A 21 6.35 -7.11 18.40
C ILE A 21 7.81 -6.82 18.82
N GLU A 22 8.06 -5.70 19.48
CA GLU A 22 9.39 -5.33 20.00
C GLU A 22 9.90 -6.36 21.04
N GLU A 23 9.02 -6.88 21.91
CA GLU A 23 9.38 -7.90 22.89
C GLU A 23 9.75 -9.24 22.23
N VAL A 24 9.01 -9.65 21.19
CA VAL A 24 9.33 -10.85 20.40
C VAL A 24 10.69 -10.69 19.70
N TYR A 25 11.00 -9.51 19.17
CA TYR A 25 12.29 -9.21 18.56
C TYR A 25 13.42 -9.25 19.60
N ALA A 26 13.29 -8.51 20.71
CA ALA A 26 14.27 -8.48 21.80
C ALA A 26 14.56 -9.88 22.37
N ARG A 27 13.53 -10.70 22.60
CA ARG A 27 13.67 -12.10 23.07
C ARG A 27 14.33 -13.00 22.03
N SER A 28 14.15 -12.72 20.74
CA SER A 28 14.80 -13.48 19.66
C SER A 28 16.28 -13.12 19.52
N MET A 29 16.62 -11.83 19.60
CA MET A 29 18.02 -11.36 19.67
C MET A 29 18.74 -11.89 20.92
N THR A 30 18.05 -11.94 22.07
CA THR A 30 18.57 -12.57 23.30
C THR A 30 18.90 -14.06 23.11
N LYS A 31 18.14 -14.80 22.27
CA LYS A 31 18.46 -16.19 21.92
C LYS A 31 19.65 -16.28 20.97
N LEU A 32 19.74 -15.38 19.98
CA LEU A 32 20.84 -15.31 19.02
C LEU A 32 22.18 -15.04 19.71
N ALA A 33 22.22 -14.09 20.66
CA ALA A 33 23.40 -13.83 21.50
C ALA A 33 23.88 -15.08 22.25
N LYS A 34 22.95 -15.82 22.87
CA LYS A 34 23.26 -17.08 23.56
C LYS A 34 23.76 -18.16 22.59
N SER A 35 23.26 -18.18 21.35
CA SER A 35 23.80 -19.07 20.31
C SER A 35 25.23 -18.69 19.91
N ALA A 36 25.53 -17.39 19.80
CA ALA A 36 26.90 -16.91 19.51
C ALA A 36 27.90 -17.33 20.60
N GLY A 37 27.51 -17.22 21.88
CA GLY A 37 28.30 -17.71 23.01
C GLY A 37 28.49 -19.24 23.07
N ASN A 38 27.70 -20.01 22.33
CA ASN A 38 27.79 -21.48 22.26
C ASN A 38 28.63 -21.99 21.07
N PHE A 39 29.14 -21.11 20.19
CA PHE A 39 29.97 -21.52 19.07
C PHE A 39 31.37 -22.01 19.49
N SER A 40 32.05 -22.68 18.57
CA SER A 40 33.37 -23.30 18.80
C SER A 40 34.38 -22.29 19.36
N GLN A 41 34.92 -22.64 20.53
CA GLN A 41 36.04 -21.94 21.17
C GLN A 41 37.41 -22.42 20.65
N LEU A 42 37.42 -23.19 19.55
CA LEU A 42 38.62 -23.67 18.87
C LEU A 42 38.89 -22.85 17.61
N GLY A 43 40.15 -22.45 17.42
CA GLY A 43 40.63 -21.70 16.26
C GLY A 43 40.72 -20.18 16.49
N THR A 44 41.47 -19.51 15.62
CA THR A 44 41.85 -18.08 15.72
C THR A 44 40.66 -17.13 15.84
N PHE A 45 39.50 -17.51 15.31
CA PHE A 45 38.30 -16.66 15.25
C PHE A 45 37.47 -16.65 16.54
N ALA A 46 37.73 -17.55 17.51
CA ALA A 46 36.91 -17.70 18.70
C ALA A 46 36.62 -16.39 19.48
N PRO A 47 37.57 -15.45 19.67
CA PRO A 47 37.30 -14.18 20.36
C PRO A 47 36.30 -13.25 19.64
N VAL A 48 36.12 -13.40 18.32
CA VAL A 48 35.18 -12.58 17.53
C VAL A 48 33.73 -12.91 17.88
N TRP A 49 33.44 -14.16 18.27
CA TRP A 49 32.10 -14.57 18.69
C TRP A 49 31.64 -13.87 19.97
N ASP A 50 32.55 -13.49 20.87
CA ASP A 50 32.18 -12.74 22.08
C ASP A 50 31.84 -11.28 21.76
N VAL A 51 32.55 -10.66 20.81
CA VAL A 51 32.21 -9.31 20.28
C VAL A 51 30.83 -9.30 19.62
N ILE A 52 30.54 -10.30 18.79
CA ILE A 52 29.23 -10.49 18.15
C ILE A 52 28.14 -10.73 19.21
N LYS A 53 28.40 -11.59 20.20
CA LYS A 53 27.49 -11.84 21.34
C LYS A 53 27.17 -10.55 22.08
N THR A 54 28.17 -9.83 22.59
CA THR A 54 27.95 -8.63 23.42
C THR A 54 27.27 -7.49 22.68
N SER A 55 27.55 -7.29 21.39
CA SER A 55 26.76 -6.35 20.56
C SER A 55 25.30 -6.81 20.42
N THR A 56 25.06 -8.10 20.22
CA THR A 56 23.69 -8.68 20.13
C THR A 56 22.94 -8.57 21.46
N GLU A 57 23.61 -8.71 22.61
CA GLU A 57 23.06 -8.51 23.97
C GLU A 57 22.67 -7.04 24.21
N LYS A 58 23.51 -6.09 23.78
CA LYS A 58 23.21 -4.66 23.84
C LYS A 58 22.03 -4.29 22.96
N LEU A 59 22.02 -4.76 21.71
CA LEU A 59 20.92 -4.52 20.76
C LEU A 59 19.60 -5.10 21.27
N ALA A 60 19.60 -6.32 21.80
CA ALA A 60 18.43 -6.91 22.46
C ALA A 60 17.91 -6.06 23.65
N SER A 61 18.83 -5.42 24.38
CA SER A 61 18.49 -4.55 25.51
C SER A 61 17.85 -3.23 25.07
N CYS A 62 18.29 -2.62 23.96
CA CYS A 62 17.66 -1.42 23.40
C CYS A 62 16.18 -1.64 23.04
N HIS A 63 15.87 -2.75 22.37
CA HIS A 63 14.48 -3.11 22.04
C HIS A 63 13.66 -3.43 23.31
N LEU A 64 14.24 -4.11 24.30
CA LEU A 64 13.56 -4.37 25.58
C LEU A 64 13.30 -3.09 26.38
N GLU A 65 14.13 -2.05 26.23
CA GLU A 65 13.90 -0.74 26.85
C GLU A 65 12.78 0.03 26.15
N LEU A 66 12.67 -0.05 24.82
CA LEU A 66 11.52 0.47 24.10
C LEU A 66 10.21 -0.20 24.56
N VAL A 67 10.21 -1.52 24.80
CA VAL A 67 9.06 -2.23 25.40
C VAL A 67 8.66 -1.60 26.74
N ARG A 68 9.62 -1.22 27.60
CA ARG A 68 9.32 -0.52 28.87
C ARG A 68 8.70 0.86 28.64
N LYS A 69 9.29 1.70 27.77
CA LYS A 69 8.73 3.02 27.44
C LYS A 69 7.30 2.92 26.90
N LEU A 70 7.03 1.97 26.00
CA LEU A 70 5.68 1.72 25.47
C LEU A 70 4.72 1.19 26.55
N GLN A 71 5.19 0.38 27.50
CA GLN A 71 4.39 -0.08 28.64
C GLN A 71 4.05 1.04 29.64
N GLU A 72 4.93 2.01 29.88
CA GLU A 72 4.59 3.22 30.65
C GLU A 72 3.58 4.09 29.90
N LEU A 73 3.78 4.32 28.59
CA LEU A 73 2.86 5.12 27.77
C LEU A 73 1.44 4.51 27.72
N ILE A 74 1.32 3.17 27.73
CA ILE A 74 0.03 2.47 27.88
C ILE A 74 -0.69 2.85 29.20
N LYS A 75 0.05 3.07 30.30
CA LYS A 75 -0.52 3.51 31.58
C LYS A 75 -0.98 4.96 31.50
N ASP A 76 -0.23 5.83 30.82
CA ASP A 76 -0.63 7.23 30.63
C ASP A 76 -1.91 7.34 29.78
N VAL A 77 -2.05 6.55 28.70
CA VAL A 77 -3.31 6.47 27.94
C VAL A 77 -4.45 5.95 28.82
N GLN A 78 -4.24 4.91 29.62
CA GLN A 78 -5.28 4.36 30.49
C GLN A 78 -5.71 5.36 31.59
N LYS A 79 -4.75 6.07 32.20
CA LYS A 79 -5.01 7.16 33.14
C LYS A 79 -5.83 8.28 32.48
N TYR A 80 -5.47 8.66 31.25
CA TYR A 80 -6.25 9.63 30.48
C TYR A 80 -7.68 9.15 30.18
N VAL A 81 -7.89 7.86 29.85
CA VAL A 81 -9.23 7.28 29.67
C VAL A 81 -10.08 7.42 30.94
N ASP A 82 -9.48 7.19 32.11
CA ASP A 82 -10.17 7.29 33.40
C ASP A 82 -10.50 8.74 33.78
N ASP A 83 -9.58 9.68 33.52
CA ASP A 83 -9.81 11.12 33.73
C ASP A 83 -10.82 11.70 32.72
N GLN A 84 -10.78 11.26 31.46
CA GLN A 84 -11.79 11.56 30.44
C GLN A 84 -13.17 11.03 30.85
N ALA A 85 -13.25 9.85 31.49
CA ALA A 85 -14.51 9.32 32.02
C ALA A 85 -15.10 10.20 33.14
N LYS A 86 -14.25 10.69 34.06
CA LYS A 86 -14.64 11.64 35.12
C LYS A 86 -15.12 12.96 34.52
N ALA A 87 -14.38 13.50 33.55
CA ALA A 87 -14.75 14.71 32.83
C ALA A 87 -16.10 14.56 32.10
N HIS A 88 -16.30 13.50 31.32
CA HIS A 88 -17.56 13.22 30.63
C HIS A 88 -18.77 13.10 31.58
N LYS A 89 -18.58 12.56 32.80
CA LYS A 89 -19.63 12.54 33.82
C LYS A 89 -19.97 13.97 34.27
N LYS A 90 -18.97 14.76 34.67
CA LYS A 90 -19.14 16.15 35.10
C LYS A 90 -19.82 17.00 34.01
N THR A 91 -19.36 16.91 32.75
CA THR A 91 -19.95 17.66 31.64
C THR A 91 -21.43 17.30 31.44
N LYS A 92 -21.83 16.02 31.58
CA LYS A 92 -23.24 15.60 31.47
C LYS A 92 -24.12 16.30 32.52
N GLU A 93 -23.62 16.50 33.74
CA GLU A 93 -24.32 17.17 34.83
C GLU A 93 -24.40 18.69 34.56
N GLU A 94 -23.33 19.29 34.05
CA GLU A 94 -23.26 20.73 33.73
C GLU A 94 -24.14 21.15 32.53
N VAL A 95 -24.39 20.27 31.55
CA VAL A 95 -25.23 20.57 30.36
C VAL A 95 -26.71 20.15 30.51
N ALA A 96 -27.12 19.73 31.71
CA ALA A 96 -28.48 19.23 31.96
C ALA A 96 -29.57 20.28 31.64
N SER A 97 -29.34 21.55 32.01
CA SER A 97 -30.29 22.64 31.74
C SER A 97 -30.44 22.98 30.24
N THR A 98 -29.48 22.60 29.40
CA THR A 98 -29.58 22.67 27.93
C THR A 98 -30.44 21.55 27.40
N LEU A 99 -30.32 20.33 27.94
CA LEU A 99 -31.18 19.20 27.59
C LEU A 99 -32.65 19.50 27.92
N GLU A 100 -32.91 20.16 29.04
CA GLU A 100 -34.26 20.64 29.43
C GLU A 100 -34.81 21.67 28.43
N SER A 101 -34.02 22.67 28.00
CA SER A 101 -34.47 23.63 26.98
C SER A 101 -34.67 22.98 25.61
N VAL A 102 -33.87 21.97 25.24
CA VAL A 102 -34.08 21.14 24.03
C VAL A 102 -35.42 20.38 24.09
N GLN A 103 -35.75 19.76 25.23
CA GLN A 103 -37.04 19.09 25.41
C GLN A 103 -38.21 20.09 25.41
N THR A 104 -38.00 21.27 25.98
CA THR A 104 -39.00 22.34 26.07
C THR A 104 -39.33 22.93 24.70
N ILE A 105 -38.33 23.25 23.86
CA ILE A 105 -38.59 23.76 22.50
C ILE A 105 -39.23 22.68 21.61
N GLN A 106 -38.83 21.41 21.73
CA GLN A 106 -39.45 20.29 21.01
C GLN A 106 -40.93 20.14 21.38
N THR A 107 -41.24 20.04 22.68
CA THR A 107 -42.61 19.88 23.18
C THR A 107 -43.48 21.08 22.84
N THR A 108 -42.94 22.29 22.98
CA THR A 108 -43.65 23.54 22.64
C THR A 108 -43.88 23.67 21.15
N GLY A 109 -42.94 23.24 20.30
CA GLY A 109 -43.10 23.22 18.84
C GLY A 109 -44.24 22.29 18.37
N VAL A 110 -44.34 21.09 18.96
CA VAL A 110 -45.45 20.16 18.68
C VAL A 110 -46.80 20.74 19.15
N ALA A 111 -46.84 21.35 20.34
CA ALA A 111 -48.05 22.00 20.86
C ALA A 111 -48.48 23.21 20.01
N LEU A 112 -47.51 24.02 19.56
CA LEU A 112 -47.71 25.14 18.64
C LEU A 112 -48.34 24.68 17.33
N GLN A 113 -47.75 23.66 16.68
CA GLN A 113 -48.26 23.14 15.40
C GLN A 113 -49.70 22.59 15.54
N LYS A 114 -49.98 21.81 16.59
CA LYS A 114 -51.33 21.31 16.88
C LYS A 114 -52.34 22.44 17.16
N SER A 115 -51.91 23.53 17.81
CA SER A 115 -52.76 24.70 18.04
C SER A 115 -53.05 25.49 16.75
N LYS A 116 -52.07 25.60 15.84
CA LYS A 116 -52.18 26.21 14.51
C LYS A 116 -53.17 25.46 13.62
N GLU A 117 -53.10 24.13 13.60
CA GLU A 117 -54.03 23.26 12.86
C GLU A 117 -55.47 23.43 13.37
N ASN A 118 -55.66 23.44 14.70
CA ASN A 118 -56.98 23.69 15.30
C ASN A 118 -57.51 25.11 15.01
N TYR A 119 -56.65 26.13 15.05
CA TYR A 119 -57.00 27.50 14.65
C TYR A 119 -57.49 27.57 13.19
N ASN A 120 -56.72 27.00 12.26
CA ASN A 120 -57.09 26.93 10.85
C ASN A 120 -58.45 26.23 10.67
N ALA A 121 -58.64 25.07 11.32
CA ALA A 121 -59.87 24.30 11.24
C ALA A 121 -61.10 25.05 11.78
N LYS A 122 -60.98 25.85 12.85
CA LYS A 122 -62.12 26.66 13.36
C LYS A 122 -62.40 27.89 12.49
N THR A 123 -61.37 28.47 11.89
CA THR A 123 -61.51 29.61 10.96
C THR A 123 -62.21 29.18 9.66
N VAL A 124 -61.81 28.03 9.08
CA VAL A 124 -62.48 27.47 7.89
C VAL A 124 -63.93 27.12 8.17
N GLU A 125 -64.24 26.51 9.32
CA GLU A 125 -65.62 26.16 9.70
C GLU A 125 -66.52 27.39 9.88
N GLN A 126 -65.99 28.48 10.47
CA GLN A 126 -66.73 29.74 10.60
C GLN A 126 -67.08 30.34 9.22
N GLU A 127 -66.12 30.38 8.30
CA GLU A 127 -66.34 30.89 6.94
C GLU A 127 -67.20 29.96 6.08
N ARG A 128 -67.19 28.65 6.34
CA ARG A 128 -68.11 27.68 5.71
C ARG A 128 -69.57 27.98 6.10
N LEU A 129 -69.87 28.04 7.40
CA LEU A 129 -71.21 28.35 7.91
C LEU A 129 -71.72 29.72 7.41
N ARG A 130 -70.82 30.70 7.29
CA ARG A 130 -71.12 32.03 6.74
C ARG A 130 -71.52 31.99 5.26
N LYS A 131 -70.88 31.13 4.45
CA LYS A 131 -71.15 31.00 3.01
C LYS A 131 -72.37 30.14 2.70
N GLU A 132 -72.69 29.17 3.56
CA GLU A 132 -73.88 28.32 3.44
C GLU A 132 -75.18 28.99 3.92
N GLY A 133 -75.12 30.23 4.43
CA GLY A 133 -76.31 30.95 4.90
C GLY A 133 -76.86 30.43 6.23
N ALA A 134 -76.00 29.86 7.09
CA ALA A 134 -76.40 29.44 8.43
C ALA A 134 -76.90 30.62 9.29
N THR A 135 -77.67 30.32 10.36
CA THR A 135 -78.23 31.38 11.20
C THR A 135 -77.12 32.25 11.82
N GLN A 136 -77.36 33.55 11.94
CA GLN A 136 -76.38 34.49 12.53
C GLN A 136 -75.87 33.99 13.90
N ARG A 137 -76.78 33.45 14.73
CA ARG A 137 -76.49 32.86 16.04
C ARG A 137 -75.48 31.70 15.97
N ASP A 138 -75.51 30.89 14.92
CA ASP A 138 -74.59 29.77 14.74
C ASP A 138 -73.25 30.23 14.15
N VAL A 139 -73.25 31.24 13.27
CA VAL A 139 -72.03 31.90 12.76
C VAL A 139 -71.29 32.61 13.92
N ASP A 140 -71.99 33.33 14.78
CA ASP A 140 -71.42 33.98 15.97
C ASP A 140 -70.82 32.95 16.94
N LYS A 141 -71.54 31.85 17.17
CA LYS A 141 -71.11 30.71 18.01
C LYS A 141 -69.90 29.97 17.42
N ALA A 142 -69.73 29.95 16.09
CA ALA A 142 -68.51 29.50 15.44
C ALA A 142 -67.37 30.52 15.61
N GLY A 143 -67.66 31.82 15.47
CA GLY A 143 -66.71 32.92 15.69
C GLY A 143 -66.11 32.94 17.10
N VAL A 144 -66.90 32.67 18.14
CA VAL A 144 -66.38 32.53 19.52
C VAL A 144 -65.39 31.37 19.64
N LYS A 145 -65.63 30.24 18.95
CA LYS A 145 -64.70 29.09 18.91
C LYS A 145 -63.42 29.43 18.13
N ALA A 146 -63.52 30.12 17.00
CA ALA A 146 -62.38 30.57 16.21
C ALA A 146 -61.52 31.58 16.98
N LYS A 147 -62.14 32.57 17.65
CA LYS A 147 -61.45 33.54 18.51
C LYS A 147 -60.68 32.83 19.63
N LYS A 148 -61.31 31.91 20.37
CA LYS A 148 -60.62 31.13 21.42
C LYS A 148 -59.46 30.28 20.88
N ALA A 149 -59.59 29.73 19.67
CA ALA A 149 -58.50 29.01 19.01
C ALA A 149 -57.36 29.96 18.60
N THR A 150 -57.67 31.17 18.17
CA THR A 150 -56.69 32.24 17.85
C THR A 150 -55.90 32.66 19.08
N GLU A 151 -56.58 32.90 20.21
CA GLU A 151 -55.97 33.26 21.49
C GLU A 151 -55.04 32.14 21.99
N THR A 152 -55.49 30.88 21.89
CA THR A 152 -54.67 29.70 22.22
C THR A 152 -53.43 29.60 21.33
N TYR A 153 -53.58 29.81 20.01
CA TYR A 153 -52.46 29.77 19.07
C TYR A 153 -51.44 30.89 19.34
N LYS A 154 -51.89 32.13 19.57
CA LYS A 154 -51.01 33.25 19.95
C LYS A 154 -50.20 32.96 21.21
N GLY A 155 -50.85 32.45 22.27
CA GLY A 155 -50.16 32.07 23.51
C GLY A 155 -49.13 30.95 23.33
N PHE A 156 -49.26 30.09 22.31
CA PHE A 156 -48.21 29.14 21.94
C PHE A 156 -47.10 29.76 21.07
N VAL A 157 -47.41 30.75 20.22
CA VAL A 157 -46.38 31.50 19.47
C VAL A 157 -45.45 32.24 20.43
N GLU A 158 -46.01 32.91 21.43
CA GLU A 158 -45.26 33.62 22.48
C GLU A 158 -44.39 32.65 23.30
N LYS A 159 -44.96 31.54 23.80
CA LYS A 159 -44.20 30.50 24.52
C LYS A 159 -43.10 29.88 23.67
N TYR A 160 -43.34 29.67 22.38
CA TYR A 160 -42.32 29.14 21.47
C TYR A 160 -41.20 30.16 21.23
N ALA A 161 -41.48 31.45 21.17
CA ALA A 161 -40.46 32.49 21.07
C ALA A 161 -39.55 32.51 22.31
N THR A 162 -40.11 32.42 23.52
CA THR A 162 -39.32 32.29 24.76
C THR A 162 -38.46 31.02 24.76
N ALA A 163 -39.08 29.86 24.51
CA ALA A 163 -38.37 28.58 24.49
C ALA A 163 -37.28 28.52 23.40
N LYS A 164 -37.49 29.20 22.26
CA LYS A 164 -36.48 29.37 21.20
C LYS A 164 -35.30 30.20 21.68
N SER A 165 -35.54 31.34 22.32
CA SER A 165 -34.47 32.21 22.82
C SER A 165 -33.61 31.52 23.89
N GLU A 166 -34.23 30.81 24.83
CA GLU A 166 -33.51 30.03 25.85
C GLU A 166 -32.71 28.87 25.25
N PHE A 167 -33.28 28.18 24.26
CA PHE A 167 -32.60 27.11 23.53
C PHE A 167 -31.39 27.66 22.76
N GLU A 168 -31.54 28.72 21.98
CA GLU A 168 -30.46 29.27 21.15
C GLU A 168 -29.28 29.75 22.00
N GLN A 169 -29.53 30.40 23.14
CA GLN A 169 -28.48 30.77 24.08
C GLN A 169 -27.75 29.54 24.64
N LYS A 170 -28.46 28.67 25.37
CA LYS A 170 -27.84 27.53 26.05
C LYS A 170 -27.17 26.55 25.07
N MET A 171 -27.75 26.38 23.88
CA MET A 171 -27.20 25.51 22.85
C MET A 171 -25.91 26.06 22.25
N ALA A 172 -25.77 27.39 22.07
CA ALA A 172 -24.52 28.00 21.64
C ALA A 172 -23.41 27.81 22.69
N GLU A 173 -23.69 28.13 23.96
CA GLU A 173 -22.77 27.93 25.08
C GLU A 173 -22.34 26.45 25.22
N THR A 174 -23.30 25.52 25.05
CA THR A 174 -23.05 24.07 25.14
C THR A 174 -22.31 23.52 23.92
N ALA A 175 -22.56 24.05 22.72
CA ALA A 175 -21.86 23.63 21.51
C ALA A 175 -20.37 24.03 21.58
N GLN A 176 -20.07 25.26 21.98
CA GLN A 176 -18.69 25.69 22.22
C GLN A 176 -18.02 24.80 23.28
N LYS A 177 -18.70 24.55 24.41
CA LYS A 177 -18.18 23.67 25.47
C LYS A 177 -17.88 22.24 25.00
N PHE A 178 -18.67 21.68 24.07
CA PHE A 178 -18.36 20.38 23.47
C PHE A 178 -17.20 20.45 22.46
N GLN A 179 -17.02 21.57 21.76
CA GLN A 179 -15.85 21.80 20.91
C GLN A 179 -14.57 21.92 21.75
N ASP A 180 -14.58 22.73 22.82
CA ASP A 180 -13.43 22.90 23.73
C ASP A 180 -12.94 21.56 24.30
N ILE A 181 -13.88 20.67 24.67
CA ILE A 181 -13.60 19.32 25.15
C ILE A 181 -13.00 18.43 24.06
N GLU A 182 -13.46 18.56 22.81
CA GLU A 182 -12.91 17.77 21.69
C GLU A 182 -11.52 18.27 21.26
N GLU A 183 -11.31 19.58 21.22
CA GLU A 183 -9.99 20.18 20.96
C GLU A 183 -8.98 19.76 22.03
N SER A 184 -9.37 19.85 23.31
CA SER A 184 -8.57 19.34 24.44
C SER A 184 -8.27 17.83 24.33
N HIS A 185 -9.22 17.03 23.84
CA HIS A 185 -9.02 15.60 23.59
C HIS A 185 -8.02 15.34 22.46
N ILE A 186 -8.17 16.01 21.32
CA ILE A 186 -7.28 15.85 20.16
C ILE A 186 -5.86 16.35 20.46
N VAL A 187 -5.70 17.43 21.23
CA VAL A 187 -4.38 17.89 21.70
C VAL A 187 -3.73 16.82 22.56
N HIS A 188 -4.40 16.34 23.62
CA HIS A 188 -3.78 15.37 24.53
C HIS A 188 -3.46 14.02 23.85
N MET A 189 -4.31 13.56 22.92
CA MET A 189 -4.02 12.38 22.10
C MET A 189 -2.80 12.57 21.20
N LYS A 190 -2.56 13.78 20.68
CA LYS A 190 -1.34 14.10 19.92
C LYS A 190 -0.10 14.16 20.81
N ASP A 191 -0.20 14.69 22.03
CA ASP A 191 0.92 14.74 22.99
C ASP A 191 1.41 13.32 23.35
N ILE A 192 0.48 12.37 23.50
CA ILE A 192 0.75 10.94 23.69
C ILE A 192 1.46 10.35 22.44
N ILE A 193 0.99 10.66 21.24
CA ILE A 193 1.60 10.20 19.98
C ILE A 193 3.00 10.81 19.79
N GLN A 194 3.23 12.05 20.24
CA GLN A 194 4.56 12.66 20.25
C GLN A 194 5.51 11.93 21.22
N SER A 195 5.03 11.59 22.42
CA SER A 195 5.79 10.77 23.39
C SER A 195 6.11 9.36 22.88
N TYR A 196 5.20 8.75 22.10
CA TYR A 196 5.44 7.49 21.37
C TYR A 196 6.59 7.64 20.37
N THR A 197 6.51 8.67 19.51
CA THR A 197 7.52 8.93 18.47
C THR A 197 8.89 9.20 19.09
N GLN A 198 8.96 10.08 20.10
CA GLN A 198 10.19 10.34 20.85
C GLN A 198 10.78 9.06 21.48
N SER A 199 9.94 8.21 22.08
CA SER A 199 10.40 6.94 22.68
C SER A 199 11.06 6.01 21.64
N VAL A 200 10.51 5.98 20.42
CA VAL A 200 11.02 5.20 19.29
C VAL A 200 12.31 5.82 18.73
N ASP A 201 12.35 7.14 18.52
CA ASP A 201 13.52 7.85 18.00
C ASP A 201 14.73 7.74 18.94
N GLU A 202 14.54 7.93 20.25
CA GLU A 202 15.57 7.75 21.26
C GLU A 202 16.16 6.33 21.25
N THR A 203 15.33 5.30 21.04
CA THR A 203 15.83 3.92 20.90
C THR A 203 16.56 3.71 19.58
N HIS A 204 16.12 4.32 18.47
CA HIS A 204 16.86 4.25 17.20
C HIS A 204 18.25 4.90 17.28
N VAL A 205 18.41 5.98 18.04
CA VAL A 205 19.74 6.56 18.33
C VAL A 205 20.62 5.54 19.07
N GLN A 206 20.12 4.93 20.15
CA GLN A 206 20.87 3.90 20.91
C GLN A 206 21.24 2.68 20.06
N ILE A 207 20.36 2.24 19.15
CA ILE A 207 20.66 1.16 18.19
C ILE A 207 21.80 1.58 17.24
N GLY A 208 21.83 2.85 16.81
CA GLY A 208 22.94 3.42 16.05
C GLY A 208 24.26 3.44 16.82
N GLU A 209 24.23 3.81 18.10
CA GLU A 209 25.40 3.79 18.99
C GLU A 209 25.96 2.37 19.16
N VAL A 210 25.10 1.37 19.39
CA VAL A 210 25.51 -0.05 19.48
C VAL A 210 26.11 -0.56 18.17
N ARG A 211 25.58 -0.14 17.02
CA ARG A 211 26.15 -0.46 15.70
C ARG A 211 27.56 0.12 15.52
N ILE A 212 27.76 1.39 15.87
CA ILE A 212 29.06 2.07 15.78
C ILE A 212 30.07 1.49 16.78
N GLU A 213 29.62 1.09 17.98
CA GLU A 213 30.46 0.39 18.94
C GLU A 213 30.89 -0.99 18.42
N PHE A 214 30.00 -1.73 17.76
CA PHE A 214 30.32 -3.02 17.15
C PHE A 214 31.39 -2.91 16.06
N GLU A 215 31.27 -1.94 15.14
CA GLU A 215 32.28 -1.69 14.10
C GLU A 215 33.66 -1.43 14.74
N ARG A 216 33.73 -0.53 15.72
CA ARG A 216 34.97 -0.23 16.46
C ARG A 216 35.53 -1.45 17.21
N ASN A 217 34.66 -2.27 17.81
CA ASN A 217 35.09 -3.48 18.53
C ASN A 217 35.60 -4.57 17.57
N MET A 218 35.07 -4.64 16.35
CA MET A 218 35.59 -5.49 15.28
C MET A 218 36.95 -5.00 14.77
N GLU A 219 37.13 -3.70 14.53
CA GLU A 219 38.42 -3.08 14.17
C GLU A 219 39.50 -3.33 15.24
N ASN A 220 39.15 -3.16 16.51
CA ASN A 220 40.03 -3.47 17.66
C ASN A 220 40.37 -4.97 17.78
N THR A 221 39.61 -5.86 17.13
CA THR A 221 39.84 -7.31 17.13
C THR A 221 40.65 -7.72 15.90
N SER A 222 41.81 -7.07 15.71
CA SER A 222 42.64 -7.20 14.52
C SER A 222 43.22 -8.61 14.33
N VAL A 223 43.63 -8.92 13.09
CA VAL A 223 44.22 -10.22 12.72
C VAL A 223 45.48 -10.51 13.55
N GLU A 224 46.32 -9.50 13.75
CA GLU A 224 47.54 -9.57 14.56
C GLU A 224 47.20 -9.88 16.02
N GLY A 225 46.21 -9.18 16.57
CA GLY A 225 45.73 -9.40 17.94
C GLY A 225 45.14 -10.80 18.16
N LEU A 226 44.43 -11.34 17.17
CA LEU A 226 43.89 -12.71 17.20
C LEU A 226 45.00 -13.78 17.08
N ILE A 227 45.96 -13.58 16.16
CA ILE A 227 47.11 -14.48 15.99
C ILE A 227 48.00 -14.49 17.24
N GLN A 228 48.25 -13.32 17.84
CA GLN A 228 49.00 -13.21 19.10
C GLN A 228 48.28 -13.95 20.25
N LYS A 229 46.96 -13.73 20.41
CA LYS A 229 46.13 -14.46 21.40
C LYS A 229 46.18 -15.97 21.19
N LEU A 230 46.18 -16.46 19.94
CA LEU A 230 46.33 -17.90 19.66
C LEU A 230 47.74 -18.38 20.04
N SER A 231 48.79 -17.66 19.66
CA SER A 231 50.19 -18.02 19.93
C SER A 231 50.48 -18.11 21.44
N ASP A 232 49.98 -17.18 22.24
CA ASP A 232 50.22 -17.19 23.69
C ASP A 232 49.31 -18.17 24.46
N SER A 233 48.14 -18.55 23.91
CA SER A 233 47.22 -19.50 24.56
C SER A 233 47.34 -20.96 24.11
N LYS A 234 47.99 -21.22 22.98
CA LYS A 234 48.18 -22.58 22.39
C LYS A 234 49.60 -22.88 21.91
N GLY A 235 50.56 -21.97 22.09
CA GLY A 235 51.96 -22.21 21.75
C GLY A 235 52.57 -23.36 22.56
N THR A 236 53.28 -24.26 21.90
CA THR A 236 53.89 -25.47 22.51
C THR A 236 55.21 -25.21 23.26
N GLY A 237 55.64 -23.95 23.32
CA GLY A 237 56.91 -23.51 23.90
C GLY A 237 57.63 -22.50 23.00
N LYS A 238 58.42 -21.61 23.59
CA LYS A 238 59.28 -20.66 22.84
C LYS A 238 60.74 -21.16 22.72
N GLU A 239 61.08 -22.23 23.44
CA GLU A 239 62.37 -22.91 23.34
C GLU A 239 62.42 -23.84 22.13
N ARG A 240 63.57 -23.89 21.45
CA ARG A 240 63.83 -24.82 20.35
C ARG A 240 64.46 -26.11 20.90
N PRO A 241 64.27 -27.27 20.25
CA PRO A 241 64.94 -28.51 20.65
C PRO A 241 66.45 -28.30 20.84
N GLY A 242 66.95 -28.70 22.01
CA GLY A 242 68.36 -28.53 22.37
C GLY A 242 69.31 -29.28 21.44
N LYS A 243 70.53 -28.77 21.26
CA LYS A 243 71.58 -29.47 20.51
C LYS A 243 71.92 -30.78 21.23
N ILE A 244 71.69 -31.90 20.57
CA ILE A 244 72.05 -33.23 21.07
C ILE A 244 73.58 -33.35 21.16
N PRO A 245 74.18 -33.61 22.33
CA PRO A 245 75.63 -33.81 22.44
C PRO A 245 76.06 -35.14 21.80
N HIS A 246 77.22 -35.17 21.15
CA HIS A 246 77.84 -36.43 20.75
C HIS A 246 78.42 -37.15 21.98
N THR A 247 77.78 -38.25 22.39
CA THR A 247 78.31 -39.16 23.41
C THR A 247 79.42 -40.03 22.83
N HIS A 248 80.66 -39.77 23.21
CA HIS A 248 81.78 -40.64 22.85
C HIS A 248 81.65 -42.01 23.53
N ARG A 249 81.80 -43.07 22.73
CA ARG A 249 81.69 -44.45 23.19
C ARG A 249 82.99 -44.89 23.85
N HIS A 250 83.12 -44.68 25.16
CA HIS A 250 84.24 -45.22 25.93
C HIS A 250 84.22 -46.76 25.91
N THR A 251 85.29 -47.35 25.40
CA THR A 251 85.58 -48.79 25.49
C THR A 251 86.27 -49.08 26.82
N CYS A 252 85.74 -50.04 27.58
CA CYS A 252 86.32 -50.46 28.86
C CYS A 252 87.58 -51.32 28.67
N HIS A 253 88.54 -51.20 29.59
CA HIS A 253 89.40 -52.31 30.01
C HIS A 253 89.85 -52.12 31.48
N ASP A 254 89.59 -53.15 32.28
CA ASP A 254 90.21 -53.62 33.54
C ASP A 254 90.80 -52.64 34.59
N GLY A 255 90.34 -52.76 35.85
CA GLY A 255 90.92 -52.06 37.01
C GLY A 255 90.17 -52.18 38.35
N GLN A 256 90.26 -53.34 39.01
CA GLN A 256 89.98 -53.64 40.44
C GLN A 256 89.02 -52.76 41.29
N ILE A 257 87.81 -53.31 41.54
CA ILE A 257 87.18 -53.56 42.85
C ILE A 257 87.51 -52.62 44.05
N THR A 258 86.51 -51.91 44.59
CA THR A 258 86.05 -52.08 46.00
C THR A 258 84.70 -51.41 46.34
N SER A 259 83.74 -52.24 46.77
CA SER A 259 82.55 -51.99 47.61
C SER A 259 82.00 -50.56 47.84
N THR A 260 80.77 -50.28 47.38
CA THR A 260 79.61 -50.19 48.31
C THR A 260 78.26 -50.43 47.60
N ASP A 261 77.38 -51.17 48.27
CA ASP A 261 75.93 -51.30 48.03
C ASP A 261 75.19 -49.99 48.46
N GLN A 262 73.94 -49.61 48.12
CA GLN A 262 72.77 -50.19 47.42
C GLN A 262 71.78 -49.01 47.06
N CYS A 263 70.53 -49.05 46.53
CA CYS A 263 69.56 -50.08 46.09
C CYS A 263 68.46 -49.47 45.14
N PHE A 264 68.36 -49.89 43.86
CA PHE A 264 67.12 -50.00 43.02
C PHE A 264 66.26 -48.71 42.74
N THR A 265 65.26 -48.65 41.82
CA THR A 265 64.61 -49.62 40.89
C THR A 265 64.53 -49.12 39.42
N HIS A 266 64.79 -50.04 38.47
CA HIS A 266 63.98 -50.45 37.30
C HIS A 266 62.73 -49.63 36.85
N ALA A 267 62.34 -49.55 35.55
CA ALA A 267 62.90 -50.13 34.31
C ALA A 267 62.35 -49.48 33.01
N LYS A 268 63.06 -49.71 31.88
CA LYS A 268 62.54 -49.68 30.49
C LYS A 268 63.24 -50.79 29.68
N ASN A 269 62.51 -51.54 28.83
CA ASN A 269 62.97 -51.99 27.49
C ASN A 269 61.93 -52.84 26.72
N SER A 270 62.23 -53.09 25.44
CA SER A 270 61.40 -53.73 24.38
C SER A 270 60.16 -52.92 23.99
N PHE A 271 60.01 -52.34 22.80
CA PHE A 271 60.64 -52.50 21.47
C PHE A 271 60.13 -53.69 20.63
N TYR A 272 59.81 -53.35 19.38
CA TYR A 272 59.36 -54.14 18.23
C TYR A 272 58.04 -54.93 18.28
N SER A 273 57.07 -54.44 17.53
CA SER A 273 56.23 -55.24 16.63
C SER A 273 55.81 -54.36 15.46
N SER A 274 56.18 -54.76 14.24
CA SER A 274 55.77 -54.14 12.98
C SER A 274 54.59 -54.91 12.40
N SER A 275 53.59 -54.22 11.87
CA SER A 275 52.56 -54.83 11.02
C SER A 275 52.30 -53.92 9.82
N ASP A 276 52.11 -54.58 8.69
CA ASP A 276 51.94 -54.00 7.35
C ASP A 276 50.46 -53.96 6.96
N SER A 277 50.03 -52.94 6.20
CA SER A 277 48.73 -52.81 5.50
C SER A 277 48.63 -51.43 4.83
N GLU A 278 48.51 -51.41 3.50
CA GLU A 278 48.13 -50.22 2.71
C GLU A 278 46.65 -50.28 2.26
N ASP A 279 46.17 -49.16 1.72
CA ASP A 279 44.93 -48.89 0.97
C ASP A 279 43.53 -48.76 1.65
N ASP A 280 42.80 -47.78 1.09
CA ASP A 280 41.36 -47.43 1.08
C ASP A 280 40.52 -47.34 2.39
N ASP A 281 40.16 -46.09 2.76
CA ASP A 281 38.85 -45.77 3.36
C ASP A 281 38.44 -44.30 3.03
N GLU A 282 37.30 -44.09 2.35
CA GLU A 282 36.80 -42.78 1.91
C GLU A 282 36.17 -41.95 3.06
N PRO A 283 36.09 -40.60 2.95
CA PRO A 283 35.35 -39.78 3.91
C PRO A 283 33.84 -40.10 3.88
N ARG A 284 33.31 -40.55 5.04
CA ARG A 284 31.95 -41.10 5.18
C ARG A 284 30.84 -40.16 4.71
N LYS A 285 30.15 -40.57 3.64
CA LYS A 285 29.05 -39.84 2.98
C LYS A 285 27.70 -40.21 3.61
N PHE A 286 27.03 -39.26 4.25
CA PHE A 286 25.72 -39.47 4.86
C PHE A 286 24.62 -39.69 3.79
N ARG A 287 23.90 -40.81 3.86
CA ARG A 287 22.73 -41.11 3.03
C ARG A 287 21.45 -40.94 3.85
N VAL A 288 20.65 -39.92 3.51
CA VAL A 288 19.28 -39.76 4.03
C VAL A 288 18.32 -40.42 3.06
N GLU A 289 17.48 -41.33 3.55
CA GLU A 289 16.51 -42.07 2.74
C GLU A 289 15.10 -41.95 3.32
N ILE A 290 14.25 -41.18 2.64
CA ILE A 290 12.86 -40.95 3.06
C ILE A 290 11.96 -41.98 2.38
N LYS A 291 11.33 -42.86 3.16
CA LYS A 291 10.34 -43.81 2.63
C LYS A 291 9.03 -43.08 2.29
N PRO A 292 8.47 -43.24 1.09
CA PRO A 292 7.15 -42.70 0.77
C PRO A 292 6.06 -43.45 1.55
N VAL A 293 5.03 -42.71 1.98
CA VAL A 293 3.83 -43.29 2.60
C VAL A 293 2.92 -43.87 1.52
N ALA A 294 2.41 -45.09 1.72
CA ALA A 294 1.56 -45.76 0.76
C ALA A 294 0.18 -45.09 0.61
N PRO A 295 -0.41 -45.02 -0.61
CA PRO A 295 -1.70 -44.39 -0.83
C PRO A 295 -2.84 -45.25 -0.24
N ASN A 296 -3.66 -44.66 0.62
CA ASN A 296 -4.80 -45.34 1.22
C ASN A 296 -5.99 -45.34 0.25
N ASN A 297 -6.47 -46.51 -0.16
CA ASN A 297 -7.49 -46.67 -1.20
C ASN A 297 -8.90 -46.53 -0.60
N ARG A 298 -9.67 -45.52 -1.02
CA ARG A 298 -11.11 -45.42 -0.73
C ARG A 298 -11.89 -44.89 -1.92
N THR A 299 -13.10 -45.43 -2.11
CA THR A 299 -13.78 -45.50 -3.40
C THR A 299 -14.89 -44.45 -3.62
N GLN A 300 -14.78 -43.77 -4.77
CA GLN A 300 -15.87 -43.22 -5.61
C GLN A 300 -16.81 -42.12 -5.06
N GLN A 301 -17.41 -41.43 -6.05
CA GLN A 301 -18.47 -40.41 -5.96
C GLN A 301 -18.01 -39.03 -5.42
N SER A 302 -18.30 -37.90 -6.07
CA SER A 302 -19.18 -37.66 -7.23
C SER A 302 -18.42 -37.21 -8.50
N ARG A 303 -19.01 -37.42 -9.68
CA ARG A 303 -18.49 -36.99 -10.98
C ARG A 303 -19.30 -35.78 -11.48
N ALA A 304 -18.82 -34.57 -11.22
CA ALA A 304 -19.40 -33.37 -11.83
C ALA A 304 -19.20 -33.43 -13.35
N THR A 305 -20.28 -33.28 -14.12
CA THR A 305 -20.23 -33.41 -15.59
C THR A 305 -19.82 -32.07 -16.21
N ILE A 306 -19.05 -32.13 -17.31
CA ILE A 306 -18.41 -30.98 -17.98
C ILE A 306 -19.39 -29.83 -18.27
N ASP A 307 -20.66 -30.13 -18.51
CA ASP A 307 -21.67 -29.13 -18.88
C ASP A 307 -22.10 -28.22 -17.71
N GLN A 308 -21.89 -28.62 -16.44
CA GLN A 308 -22.01 -27.71 -15.29
C GLN A 308 -20.88 -26.66 -15.26
N LEU A 309 -19.68 -27.03 -15.73
CA LEU A 309 -18.57 -26.09 -15.90
C LEU A 309 -18.82 -25.14 -17.07
N LYS A 310 -19.36 -25.62 -18.20
CA LYS A 310 -19.76 -24.74 -19.32
C LYS A 310 -20.81 -23.69 -18.92
N ALA A 311 -21.78 -24.06 -18.08
CA ALA A 311 -22.78 -23.13 -17.55
C ALA A 311 -22.18 -21.99 -16.70
N SER A 312 -20.94 -22.15 -16.21
CA SER A 312 -20.28 -21.21 -15.29
C SER A 312 -19.28 -20.27 -15.97
N ILE A 313 -19.10 -20.36 -17.30
CA ILE A 313 -18.12 -19.56 -18.07
C ILE A 313 -18.85 -18.65 -19.10
N GLY A 314 -20.13 -18.34 -18.85
CA GLY A 314 -20.91 -17.38 -19.63
C GLY A 314 -20.61 -15.92 -19.26
N ASN A 315 -20.22 -15.13 -20.26
CA ASN A 315 -20.16 -13.65 -20.23
C ASN A 315 -19.19 -12.99 -19.23
N ILE A 316 -17.88 -13.06 -19.51
CA ILE A 316 -16.99 -11.90 -19.28
C ILE A 316 -16.65 -11.30 -20.66
N SER A 317 -17.47 -10.35 -21.09
CA SER A 317 -17.14 -9.50 -22.24
C SER A 317 -16.29 -8.34 -21.75
N LEU A 318 -15.01 -8.33 -22.11
CA LEU A 318 -14.18 -7.13 -22.03
C LEU A 318 -14.50 -6.26 -23.24
N SER A 319 -14.96 -5.03 -23.01
CA SER A 319 -15.25 -4.08 -24.08
C SER A 319 -14.01 -3.85 -24.95
N PRO A 320 -14.14 -3.80 -26.29
CA PRO A 320 -12.99 -3.54 -27.15
C PRO A 320 -12.41 -2.15 -26.88
N PRO A 321 -11.07 -1.99 -26.91
CA PRO A 321 -10.45 -0.67 -26.77
C PRO A 321 -10.91 0.22 -27.94
N THR A 322 -11.31 1.45 -27.62
CA THR A 322 -11.77 2.43 -28.62
C THR A 322 -10.70 2.67 -29.67
N SER A 323 -11.12 2.64 -30.95
CA SER A 323 -10.22 2.61 -32.09
C SER A 323 -9.25 3.80 -32.12
N VAL A 324 -7.96 3.49 -32.13
CA VAL A 324 -6.91 4.51 -32.29
C VAL A 324 -6.95 5.03 -33.74
N LEU A 325 -7.51 6.22 -33.95
CA LEU A 325 -7.40 6.91 -35.23
C LEU A 325 -5.94 7.32 -35.45
N GLN A 326 -5.27 6.57 -36.33
CA GLN A 326 -3.84 6.64 -36.58
C GLN A 326 -3.46 7.87 -37.41
N LEU A 327 -3.48 9.05 -36.80
CA LEU A 327 -2.99 10.28 -37.44
C LEU A 327 -1.46 10.21 -37.61
N ARG A 328 -1.07 10.05 -38.87
CA ARG A 328 0.29 9.84 -39.37
C ARG A 328 1.13 11.12 -39.21
N MET A 329 1.85 11.23 -38.10
CA MET A 329 2.86 12.28 -37.91
C MET A 329 3.92 12.19 -39.01
N THR A 330 4.14 13.32 -39.69
CA THR A 330 5.29 13.57 -40.58
C THR A 330 6.10 14.72 -39.99
N SER A 331 7.35 14.84 -40.43
CA SER A 331 8.36 15.74 -39.84
C SER A 331 7.95 17.20 -39.81
N PHE A 332 8.31 17.89 -38.72
CA PHE A 332 8.43 19.34 -38.66
C PHE A 332 9.80 19.74 -38.10
N ASP A 333 10.31 20.88 -38.56
CA ASP A 333 11.74 21.19 -38.56
C ASP A 333 12.31 21.78 -37.28
N ARG A 334 13.64 21.63 -37.15
CA ARG A 334 14.46 22.53 -36.34
C ARG A 334 14.53 23.89 -37.02
N ASN A 335 14.05 24.95 -36.38
CA ASN A 335 14.65 26.31 -36.33
C ASN A 335 13.63 27.35 -35.85
N LEU A 336 13.46 27.55 -34.53
CA LEU A 336 12.84 28.79 -33.98
C LEU A 336 13.01 29.02 -32.46
N LEU A 337 14.20 28.75 -31.89
CA LEU A 337 14.60 29.30 -30.58
C LEU A 337 16.08 29.69 -30.60
N LEU A 338 16.37 30.88 -31.12
CA LEU A 338 17.73 31.44 -31.13
C LEU A 338 17.71 32.97 -30.95
N GLN A 339 17.15 33.46 -29.83
CA GLN A 339 17.44 34.82 -29.36
C GLN A 339 17.10 35.03 -27.87
N ASN A 340 17.85 35.98 -27.27
CA ASN A 340 17.63 36.67 -26.00
C ASN A 340 17.95 35.93 -24.69
N SER A 341 19.24 36.00 -24.32
CA SER A 341 19.71 35.90 -22.93
C SER A 341 20.08 37.29 -22.41
N VAL A 342 19.40 37.79 -21.37
CA VAL A 342 19.83 38.97 -20.59
C VAL A 342 19.50 38.80 -19.10
N ARG A 343 20.57 38.62 -18.31
CA ARG A 343 20.88 39.05 -16.93
C ARG A 343 19.75 39.40 -15.93
N LEU A 344 19.95 38.90 -14.71
CA LEU A 344 19.41 39.39 -13.42
C LEU A 344 19.82 40.86 -13.12
N PRO A 345 19.08 41.53 -12.22
CA PRO A 345 19.68 41.95 -10.94
C PRO A 345 18.92 41.41 -9.70
N GLU A 346 19.21 41.94 -8.50
CA GLU A 346 19.26 41.16 -7.25
C GLU A 346 18.72 41.94 -6.02
N ILE A 347 18.26 41.22 -4.97
CA ILE A 347 17.96 41.63 -3.56
C ILE A 347 16.93 42.77 -3.28
N PRO A 348 16.41 42.97 -2.04
CA PRO A 348 16.38 42.11 -0.83
C PRO A 348 14.99 41.95 -0.14
N ASN A 349 14.96 41.10 0.89
CA ASN A 349 13.88 40.82 1.86
C ASN A 349 13.14 42.03 2.49
N THR A 350 11.87 41.84 2.91
CA THR A 350 11.38 42.30 4.24
C THR A 350 10.08 41.60 4.71
N HIS A 351 9.73 41.80 5.99
CA HIS A 351 8.80 40.99 6.80
C HIS A 351 7.48 41.75 7.12
N TRP A 352 6.31 41.11 7.00
CA TRP A 352 5.11 41.25 7.87
C TRP A 352 4.07 40.18 7.46
N ARG A 353 3.45 39.37 8.34
CA ARG A 353 2.58 39.55 9.53
C ARG A 353 1.10 39.88 9.22
N TYR A 354 0.21 39.11 9.84
CA TYR A 354 -1.26 39.14 9.72
C TYR A 354 -1.93 40.50 10.04
N THR A 355 -3.09 40.77 9.41
CA THR A 355 -4.35 41.12 10.11
C THR A 355 -5.58 41.04 9.18
N HIS A 356 -6.79 40.99 9.76
CA HIS A 356 -8.08 40.90 9.04
C HIS A 356 -8.71 42.29 8.79
N SER A 357 -9.53 42.46 7.73
CA SER A 357 -11.00 42.73 7.85
C SER A 357 -11.70 43.41 6.65
N ILE A 358 -12.84 42.83 6.24
CA ILE A 358 -14.15 43.48 5.95
C ILE A 358 -14.28 44.49 4.76
N LEU A 359 -14.85 43.95 3.67
CA LEU A 359 -16.13 44.35 3.01
C LEU A 359 -16.41 45.83 2.60
N PHE A 360 -16.60 46.09 1.29
CA PHE A 360 -17.83 46.68 0.69
C PHE A 360 -17.75 46.77 -0.87
N GLY A 361 -18.88 47.01 -1.55
CA GLY A 361 -18.89 47.68 -2.87
C GLY A 361 -19.39 46.89 -4.09
N LEU A 362 -20.67 47.07 -4.44
CA LEU A 362 -21.34 46.58 -5.66
C LEU A 362 -20.85 47.28 -6.94
N THR A 363 -21.02 46.65 -8.11
CA THR A 363 -21.72 47.26 -9.28
C THR A 363 -22.15 46.19 -10.29
N LEU A 364 -23.07 46.52 -11.19
CA LEU A 364 -23.79 45.58 -12.07
C LEU A 364 -23.76 46.05 -13.54
N SER A 365 -23.31 45.19 -14.46
CA SER A 365 -23.67 45.21 -15.89
C SER A 365 -23.38 43.82 -16.48
N SER A 366 -24.25 43.12 -17.22
CA SER A 366 -25.33 43.46 -18.17
C SER A 366 -24.88 43.67 -19.61
N SER A 367 -24.69 42.56 -20.32
CA SER A 367 -24.75 42.46 -21.79
C SER A 367 -25.18 41.04 -22.20
N GLN A 368 -25.94 40.90 -23.30
CA GLN A 368 -26.61 39.64 -23.70
C GLN A 368 -25.83 38.82 -24.76
N PRO A 369 -26.18 37.52 -24.97
CA PRO A 369 -25.46 36.62 -25.87
C PRO A 369 -25.97 36.62 -27.32
N VAL A 370 -25.16 36.06 -28.24
CA VAL A 370 -25.49 35.80 -29.66
C VAL A 370 -25.05 34.35 -30.01
N PRO A 371 -25.77 33.58 -30.86
CA PRO A 371 -25.86 32.13 -30.68
C PRO A 371 -25.06 31.23 -31.66
N LEU A 372 -25.12 29.92 -31.38
CA LEU A 372 -24.68 28.81 -32.23
C LEU A 372 -25.47 28.68 -33.55
N PRO A 373 -24.87 28.15 -34.63
CA PRO A 373 -25.57 27.41 -35.68
C PRO A 373 -25.85 25.95 -35.26
N LEU A 374 -27.01 25.43 -35.62
CA LEU A 374 -27.35 24.00 -35.46
C LEU A 374 -26.78 23.16 -36.59
N TYR A 375 -26.51 21.87 -36.33
CA TYR A 375 -26.87 20.79 -37.24
C TYR A 375 -27.37 19.57 -36.44
N LEU A 376 -28.47 18.96 -36.91
CA LEU A 376 -29.07 17.73 -36.38
C LEU A 376 -29.04 16.63 -37.49
N PRO A 377 -29.36 15.36 -37.19
CA PRO A 377 -28.73 14.22 -37.88
C PRO A 377 -29.65 13.48 -38.87
N LEU A 378 -29.06 12.50 -39.58
CA LEU A 378 -29.78 11.42 -40.26
C LEU A 378 -29.77 10.14 -39.41
N SER A 379 -30.70 9.22 -39.71
CA SER A 379 -31.24 8.30 -38.70
C SER A 379 -31.46 6.87 -39.20
N LEU A 380 -31.46 5.93 -38.24
CA LEU A 380 -32.13 4.61 -38.27
C LEU A 380 -31.51 3.50 -39.18
N PRO A 381 -31.85 2.20 -38.99
CA PRO A 381 -32.52 1.56 -37.83
C PRO A 381 -32.01 0.16 -37.38
N HIS A 382 -32.56 -0.31 -36.23
CA HIS A 382 -32.84 -1.73 -35.87
C HIS A 382 -31.67 -2.72 -35.58
N SER A 383 -31.80 -3.71 -34.67
CA SER A 383 -32.75 -3.96 -33.55
C SER A 383 -32.25 -5.14 -32.66
N ILE A 384 -33.11 -5.62 -31.74
CA ILE A 384 -33.10 -6.86 -30.94
C ILE A 384 -32.44 -6.79 -29.55
N SER A 385 -33.25 -7.10 -28.53
CA SER A 385 -32.91 -7.20 -27.11
C SER A 385 -33.61 -8.43 -26.47
N PRO A 386 -32.92 -9.25 -25.64
CA PRO A 386 -33.56 -10.29 -24.81
C PRO A 386 -34.04 -9.80 -23.42
N PRO A 387 -34.91 -10.55 -22.71
CA PRO A 387 -35.61 -10.11 -21.49
C PRO A 387 -34.90 -10.46 -20.15
N PRO A 388 -35.35 -9.90 -19.01
CA PRO A 388 -34.79 -10.15 -17.67
C PRO A 388 -35.41 -11.37 -16.96
N LEU A 389 -34.67 -11.97 -16.02
CA LEU A 389 -35.17 -13.00 -15.08
C LEU A 389 -34.60 -12.83 -13.65
N HIS A 390 -35.18 -13.57 -12.70
CA HIS A 390 -35.19 -13.26 -11.27
C HIS A 390 -33.90 -13.57 -10.47
N SER A 391 -33.81 -12.87 -9.34
CA SER A 391 -32.83 -13.03 -8.25
C SER A 391 -32.99 -14.31 -7.42
N LEU A 392 -31.87 -14.86 -6.92
CA LEU A 392 -31.64 -15.32 -5.54
C LEU A 392 -30.11 -15.54 -5.34
N PRO A 393 -29.56 -15.63 -4.11
CA PRO A 393 -28.16 -15.27 -3.84
C PRO A 393 -27.17 -16.44 -3.70
N LEU A 394 -25.90 -16.18 -4.00
CA LEU A 394 -24.73 -16.89 -3.49
C LEU A 394 -23.51 -15.96 -3.38
N SER A 395 -22.52 -16.35 -2.58
CA SER A 395 -21.53 -15.46 -1.97
C SER A 395 -20.16 -15.45 -2.66
N GLY A 396 -19.38 -14.38 -2.44
CA GLY A 396 -17.92 -14.53 -2.32
C GLY A 396 -16.99 -13.84 -3.32
N THR A 397 -17.27 -12.62 -3.79
CA THR A 397 -16.26 -11.78 -4.49
C THR A 397 -16.18 -10.36 -3.92
N SER A 398 -15.09 -9.66 -4.25
CA SER A 398 -14.66 -8.41 -3.60
C SER A 398 -15.74 -7.31 -3.61
N ARG A 399 -16.12 -6.84 -2.42
CA ARG A 399 -17.00 -5.68 -2.26
C ARG A 399 -16.16 -4.40 -2.34
N GLY A 400 -16.34 -3.65 -3.42
CA GLY A 400 -15.91 -2.24 -3.47
C GLY A 400 -16.60 -1.41 -2.38
N PRO A 401 -16.05 -0.23 -2.03
CA PRO A 401 -16.56 0.59 -0.94
C PRO A 401 -18.02 1.02 -1.21
N SER A 402 -18.89 0.70 -0.24
CA SER A 402 -20.31 1.02 -0.25
C SER A 402 -20.55 2.50 -0.54
N PRO A 403 -21.64 2.88 -1.25
CA PRO A 403 -21.99 4.29 -1.47
C PRO A 403 -22.19 4.99 -0.12
N VAL A 404 -21.25 5.88 0.24
CA VAL A 404 -21.34 6.67 1.47
C VAL A 404 -22.40 7.74 1.28
N THR A 405 -23.41 7.76 2.15
CA THR A 405 -24.38 8.85 2.21
C THR A 405 -23.65 10.14 2.55
N LEU A 406 -23.58 11.11 1.62
CA LEU A 406 -22.98 12.42 1.87
C LEU A 406 -23.88 13.25 2.80
N ALA A 407 -23.74 13.00 4.10
CA ALA A 407 -24.26 13.81 5.19
C ALA A 407 -23.18 13.90 6.28
N SER A 408 -22.81 15.12 6.69
CA SER A 408 -21.88 15.44 7.78
C SER A 408 -20.56 14.63 7.82
N GLN A 409 -19.63 14.94 6.90
CA GLN A 409 -18.18 14.74 7.09
C GLN A 409 -17.44 15.94 6.48
N ASP A 410 -16.41 16.44 7.17
CA ASP A 410 -15.74 17.71 6.83
C ASP A 410 -14.78 17.62 5.62
N ALA A 411 -14.44 16.40 5.20
CA ALA A 411 -13.54 16.13 4.07
C ALA A 411 -14.20 15.21 3.04
N LEU A 412 -14.28 15.68 1.78
CA LEU A 412 -14.92 14.96 0.68
C LEU A 412 -14.08 13.74 0.25
N PRO A 413 -14.66 12.52 0.22
CA PRO A 413 -13.92 11.33 -0.17
C PRO A 413 -13.73 11.26 -1.69
N ILE A 414 -12.49 11.07 -2.13
CA ILE A 414 -12.11 10.76 -3.51
C ILE A 414 -11.14 9.57 -3.53
N ALA A 415 -11.14 8.77 -4.59
CA ALA A 415 -10.18 7.69 -4.77
C ALA A 415 -9.16 8.04 -5.86
N VAL A 416 -7.94 7.52 -5.75
CA VAL A 416 -6.91 7.58 -6.80
C VAL A 416 -6.62 6.17 -7.32
N ALA A 417 -6.34 6.08 -8.62
CA ALA A 417 -5.79 4.90 -9.25
C ALA A 417 -4.56 5.28 -10.09
N PHE A 418 -3.41 4.70 -9.78
CA PHE A 418 -2.25 4.67 -10.66
C PHE A 418 -2.25 3.34 -11.43
N THR A 419 -2.28 3.40 -12.76
CA THR A 419 -2.15 2.23 -13.63
C THR A 419 -0.91 2.41 -14.50
N GLU A 420 0.00 1.44 -14.48
CA GLU A 420 1.16 1.42 -15.37
C GLU A 420 1.12 0.28 -16.39
N SER A 421 1.70 0.51 -17.56
CA SER A 421 1.94 -0.47 -18.59
C SER A 421 3.44 -0.61 -18.85
N VAL A 422 3.99 -1.80 -18.65
CA VAL A 422 5.36 -2.15 -19.01
C VAL A 422 5.40 -2.79 -20.39
N ASN A 423 6.17 -2.19 -21.29
CA ASN A 423 6.50 -2.74 -22.59
C ASN A 423 7.98 -3.13 -22.57
N ALA A 424 8.30 -4.33 -23.05
CA ALA A 424 9.66 -4.84 -23.10
C ALA A 424 9.88 -5.65 -24.37
N TYR A 425 11.04 -5.47 -24.99
CA TYR A 425 11.54 -6.32 -26.06
C TYR A 425 12.94 -6.83 -25.68
N PHE A 426 13.04 -8.13 -25.40
CA PHE A 426 14.30 -8.84 -25.24
C PHE A 426 14.79 -9.33 -26.61
N LYS A 427 16.06 -9.68 -26.75
CA LYS A 427 16.58 -10.25 -28.01
C LYS A 427 17.50 -11.44 -27.72
N GLY A 428 16.92 -12.63 -27.73
CA GLY A 428 17.60 -13.85 -27.28
C GLY A 428 17.86 -13.82 -25.78
N ALA A 429 19.12 -13.99 -25.39
CA ALA A 429 19.58 -14.01 -24.00
C ALA A 429 20.52 -12.84 -23.63
N ASP A 430 20.56 -11.77 -24.44
CA ASP A 430 21.47 -10.62 -24.24
C ASP A 430 20.78 -9.45 -23.49
N PRO A 431 21.15 -9.14 -22.23
CA PRO A 431 20.57 -8.05 -21.45
C PRO A 431 20.78 -6.67 -22.08
N ALA A 432 21.91 -6.44 -22.77
CA ALA A 432 22.24 -5.15 -23.36
C ALA A 432 21.39 -4.82 -24.59
N LYS A 433 20.66 -5.80 -25.13
CA LYS A 433 19.69 -5.63 -26.22
C LYS A 433 18.23 -5.52 -25.74
N CYS A 434 17.99 -5.50 -24.43
CA CYS A 434 16.65 -5.32 -23.85
C CYS A 434 16.19 -3.86 -23.95
N ILE A 435 15.11 -3.60 -24.69
CA ILE A 435 14.48 -2.29 -24.83
C ILE A 435 13.22 -2.26 -23.96
N VAL A 436 13.08 -1.24 -23.12
CA VAL A 436 11.94 -1.10 -22.17
C VAL A 436 11.27 0.26 -22.31
N LYS A 437 9.94 0.28 -22.29
CA LYS A 437 9.15 1.51 -22.15
C LYS A 437 8.02 1.30 -21.14
N ILE A 438 8.09 2.04 -20.05
CA ILE A 438 7.06 2.06 -19.00
C ILE A 438 6.30 3.39 -19.12
N THR A 439 4.98 3.29 -19.20
CA THR A 439 4.06 4.45 -19.25
C THR A 439 2.93 4.24 -18.26
N GLY A 440 2.51 5.29 -17.56
CA GLY A 440 1.37 5.21 -16.64
C GLY A 440 0.35 6.32 -16.81
N ASP A 441 -0.81 6.07 -16.22
CA ASP A 441 -1.88 7.03 -16.00
C ASP A 441 -2.15 7.20 -14.50
N MET A 442 -2.65 8.38 -14.15
CA MET A 442 -3.26 8.68 -12.87
C MET A 442 -4.71 9.09 -13.11
N THR A 443 -5.63 8.33 -12.54
CA THR A 443 -7.07 8.58 -12.55
C THR A 443 -7.54 8.98 -11.16
N LEU A 444 -8.41 9.99 -11.05
CA LEU A 444 -9.19 10.23 -9.83
C LEU A 444 -10.64 9.81 -10.04
N SER A 445 -11.21 9.16 -9.03
CA SER A 445 -12.61 8.70 -9.00
C SER A 445 -13.40 9.49 -7.97
N PHE A 446 -14.43 10.19 -8.44
CA PHE A 446 -15.28 11.08 -7.65
C PHE A 446 -16.65 10.44 -7.40
N PRO A 447 -17.16 10.38 -6.15
CA PRO A 447 -18.45 9.76 -5.86
C PRO A 447 -19.61 10.59 -6.40
N MET A 448 -20.68 9.92 -6.85
CA MET A 448 -21.92 10.51 -7.37
C MET A 448 -22.41 11.74 -6.60
N GLY A 449 -22.39 11.67 -5.25
CA GLY A 449 -22.89 12.73 -4.38
C GLY A 449 -22.12 14.06 -4.46
N ILE A 450 -20.86 14.07 -4.92
CA ILE A 450 -20.02 15.28 -4.90
C ILE A 450 -20.54 16.39 -5.82
N ILE A 451 -21.24 16.02 -6.90
CA ILE A 451 -21.80 16.96 -7.87
C ILE A 451 -22.85 17.86 -7.20
N LYS A 452 -23.63 17.32 -6.25
CA LYS A 452 -24.56 18.14 -5.45
C LYS A 452 -23.80 19.16 -4.62
N VAL A 453 -22.71 18.76 -3.94
CA VAL A 453 -21.87 19.66 -3.13
C VAL A 453 -21.27 20.78 -3.98
N PHE A 454 -20.68 20.45 -5.14
CA PHE A 454 -20.08 21.43 -6.06
C PHE A 454 -21.11 22.34 -6.76
N THR A 455 -22.40 21.97 -6.77
CA THR A 455 -23.48 22.81 -7.32
C THR A 455 -24.26 23.57 -6.25
N SER A 456 -24.23 23.13 -4.98
CA SER A 456 -24.86 23.83 -3.85
C SER A 456 -23.95 24.81 -3.12
N ASN A 457 -22.62 24.69 -3.26
CA ASN A 457 -21.64 25.63 -2.73
C ASN A 457 -20.96 26.37 -3.90
N PRO A 458 -21.08 27.71 -4.01
CA PRO A 458 -20.45 28.49 -5.09
C PRO A 458 -18.91 28.56 -4.98
N THR A 459 -18.35 28.27 -3.81
CA THR A 459 -16.91 28.24 -3.52
C THR A 459 -16.56 26.92 -2.82
N PRO A 460 -16.57 25.77 -3.54
CA PRO A 460 -16.09 24.51 -2.99
C PRO A 460 -14.60 24.61 -2.66
N ALA A 461 -14.15 23.81 -1.69
CA ALA A 461 -12.71 23.72 -1.37
C ALA A 461 -11.91 23.36 -2.64
N MET A 462 -10.77 24.01 -2.84
CA MET A 462 -9.92 23.75 -4.00
C MET A 462 -9.20 22.40 -3.83
N LEU A 463 -9.49 21.43 -4.71
CA LEU A 463 -8.76 20.18 -4.73
C LEU A 463 -7.31 20.45 -5.17
N THR A 464 -6.37 20.08 -4.32
CA THR A 464 -4.93 20.29 -4.51
C THR A 464 -4.20 18.99 -4.18
N PHE A 465 -3.17 18.65 -4.95
CA PHE A 465 -2.33 17.50 -4.64
C PHE A 465 -0.86 17.70 -5.01
N LYS A 466 0.00 17.03 -4.26
CA LYS A 466 1.41 16.84 -4.54
C LYS A 466 1.62 15.44 -5.12
N LEU A 467 2.19 15.36 -6.32
CA LEU A 467 2.73 14.13 -6.89
C LEU A 467 4.12 13.91 -6.27
N LYS A 468 4.38 12.71 -5.75
CA LYS A 468 5.64 12.33 -5.05
C LYS A 468 6.40 11.24 -5.81
N ASN A 469 7.68 11.12 -5.50
CA ASN A 469 8.64 10.19 -6.13
C ASN A 469 8.77 10.41 -7.65
N THR A 470 8.70 11.67 -8.10
CA THR A 470 8.70 12.03 -9.53
C THR A 470 10.06 11.90 -10.21
N SER A 471 11.12 11.56 -9.50
CA SER A 471 12.51 11.56 -10.02
C SER A 471 12.79 10.47 -11.06
N LYS A 472 11.94 9.43 -11.16
CA LYS A 472 11.96 8.47 -12.28
C LYS A 472 11.11 8.90 -13.48
N LEU A 473 10.41 10.04 -13.46
CA LEU A 473 9.45 10.42 -14.51
C LEU A 473 10.09 11.36 -15.54
N GLU A 474 10.36 10.84 -16.73
CA GLU A 474 10.97 11.59 -17.85
C GLU A 474 10.02 12.62 -18.44
N GLN A 475 8.73 12.29 -18.45
CA GLN A 475 7.67 13.14 -18.98
C GLN A 475 6.42 12.99 -18.12
N ILE A 476 5.80 14.12 -17.79
CA ILE A 476 4.50 14.21 -17.12
C ILE A 476 3.61 15.11 -17.96
N LEU A 477 2.45 14.59 -18.37
CA LEU A 477 1.46 15.24 -19.21
C LEU A 477 0.18 15.43 -18.39
N PRO A 478 0.05 16.56 -17.67
CA PRO A 478 -1.16 16.88 -16.91
C PRO A 478 -2.33 17.24 -17.84
N ASN A 479 -3.55 16.99 -17.39
CA ASN A 479 -4.76 17.45 -18.06
C ASN A 479 -4.92 18.96 -17.89
N GLN A 480 -4.34 19.73 -18.82
CA GLN A 480 -4.29 21.20 -18.83
C GLN A 480 -5.67 21.89 -18.81
N THR A 481 -6.77 21.17 -19.05
CA THR A 481 -8.13 21.73 -18.91
C THR A 481 -8.66 21.68 -17.47
N LEU A 482 -8.13 20.75 -16.66
CA LEU A 482 -8.56 20.50 -15.28
C LEU A 482 -7.51 20.90 -14.23
N LEU A 483 -6.24 21.03 -14.62
CA LEU A 483 -5.11 21.26 -13.71
C LEU A 483 -4.31 22.52 -14.05
N PHE A 484 -3.90 23.20 -13.00
CA PHE A 484 -2.78 24.15 -12.98
C PHE A 484 -1.58 23.50 -12.28
N SER A 485 -0.37 23.90 -12.64
CA SER A 485 0.91 23.47 -12.06
C SER A 485 1.92 24.61 -12.18
N ASP A 486 2.83 24.76 -11.21
CA ASP A 486 3.82 25.84 -11.22
C ASP A 486 4.99 25.51 -12.16
N PRO A 487 5.21 26.29 -13.25
CA PRO A 487 6.34 26.07 -14.16
C PRO A 487 7.71 26.37 -13.55
N SER A 488 7.76 27.09 -12.42
CA SER A 488 9.00 27.44 -11.71
C SER A 488 9.46 26.39 -10.70
N GLN A 489 8.63 25.38 -10.41
CA GLN A 489 8.95 24.31 -9.48
C GLN A 489 10.10 23.42 -10.01
N SER A 490 11.28 23.56 -9.40
CA SER A 490 12.51 22.84 -9.76
C SER A 490 12.79 21.57 -8.94
N ASP A 491 11.84 21.11 -8.11
CA ASP A 491 11.99 19.89 -7.34
C ASP A 491 11.95 18.65 -8.28
N ALA A 492 12.96 17.79 -8.17
CA ALA A 492 13.06 16.56 -8.95
C ALA A 492 12.18 15.43 -8.36
N HIS A 493 11.80 15.50 -7.09
CA HIS A 493 11.11 14.44 -6.36
C HIS A 493 9.61 14.70 -6.13
N THR A 494 9.17 15.96 -6.14
CA THR A 494 7.74 16.31 -6.02
C THR A 494 7.27 17.36 -7.03
N LYS A 495 5.99 17.31 -7.41
CA LYS A 495 5.31 18.33 -8.23
C LYS A 495 3.91 18.63 -7.73
N ASP A 496 3.56 19.90 -7.65
CA ASP A 496 2.30 20.39 -7.09
C ASP A 496 1.28 20.77 -8.19
N PHE A 497 0.02 20.40 -7.95
CA PHE A 497 -1.09 20.56 -8.90
C PHE A 497 -2.36 21.05 -8.18
N TRP A 498 -3.02 22.05 -8.77
CA TRP A 498 -4.30 22.61 -8.29
C TRP A 498 -5.39 22.42 -9.33
N PHE A 499 -6.59 22.02 -8.91
CA PHE A 499 -7.70 21.83 -9.84
C PHE A 499 -8.39 23.14 -10.22
N ASN A 500 -8.66 23.30 -11.52
CA ASN A 500 -9.69 24.21 -12.01
C ASN A 500 -11.07 23.65 -11.61
N MET A 501 -11.55 24.05 -10.43
CA MET A 501 -12.82 23.57 -9.87
C MET A 501 -14.03 23.84 -10.78
N GLN A 502 -14.01 24.90 -11.60
CA GLN A 502 -15.10 25.21 -12.55
C GLN A 502 -15.12 24.21 -13.73
N ALA A 503 -13.95 23.89 -14.27
CA ALA A 503 -13.80 22.88 -15.32
C ALA A 503 -14.12 21.47 -14.79
N LEU A 504 -13.64 21.13 -13.59
CA LEU A 504 -13.94 19.85 -12.93
C LEU A 504 -15.46 19.68 -12.66
N THR A 505 -16.13 20.71 -12.15
CA THR A 505 -17.59 20.68 -11.91
C THR A 505 -18.37 20.52 -13.21
N SER A 506 -17.93 21.18 -14.29
CA SER A 506 -18.52 21.05 -15.63
C SER A 506 -18.31 19.65 -16.22
N TYR A 507 -17.11 19.07 -16.06
CA TYR A 507 -16.80 17.70 -16.49
C TYR A 507 -17.66 16.67 -15.75
N LEU A 508 -17.69 16.74 -14.41
CA LEU A 508 -18.44 15.78 -13.58
C LEU A 508 -19.95 15.87 -13.85
N ARG A 509 -20.50 17.08 -14.04
CA ARG A 509 -21.90 17.27 -14.45
C ARG A 509 -22.18 16.52 -15.76
N LYS A 510 -21.39 16.77 -16.81
CA LYS A 510 -21.55 16.11 -18.11
C LYS A 510 -21.40 14.59 -18.02
N ALA A 511 -20.47 14.10 -17.20
CA ALA A 511 -20.31 12.66 -16.96
C ALA A 511 -21.56 12.05 -16.28
N SER A 512 -22.20 12.78 -15.37
CA SER A 512 -23.45 12.34 -14.72
C SER A 512 -24.68 12.40 -15.63
N GLU A 513 -24.73 13.34 -16.56
CA GLU A 513 -25.76 13.40 -17.60
C GLU A 513 -25.62 12.23 -18.60
N GLN A 514 -24.37 11.81 -18.88
CA GLN A 514 -24.07 10.66 -19.74
C GLN A 514 -24.26 9.30 -19.06
N ASN A 515 -24.04 9.18 -17.75
CA ASN A 515 -24.28 7.95 -17.00
C ASN A 515 -24.85 8.22 -15.59
N PRO A 516 -26.16 8.48 -15.46
CA PRO A 516 -26.82 8.75 -14.18
C PRO A 516 -26.86 7.58 -13.19
N ALA A 517 -26.39 6.38 -13.59
CA ALA A 517 -26.34 5.19 -12.75
C ALA A 517 -24.95 4.92 -12.15
N ALA A 518 -23.92 5.67 -12.54
CA ALA A 518 -22.55 5.44 -12.09
C ALA A 518 -22.32 5.93 -10.65
N SER A 519 -22.01 5.01 -9.73
CA SER A 519 -21.66 5.34 -8.34
C SER A 519 -20.44 6.27 -8.21
N TYR A 520 -19.54 6.23 -9.20
CA TYR A 520 -18.31 7.04 -9.26
C TYR A 520 -18.04 7.50 -10.70
N TYR A 521 -17.48 8.70 -10.85
CA TYR A 521 -17.01 9.25 -12.13
C TYR A 521 -15.49 9.29 -12.16
N ASN A 522 -14.90 8.67 -13.17
CA ASN A 522 -13.45 8.63 -13.37
C ASN A 522 -12.99 9.81 -14.23
N VAL A 523 -11.83 10.37 -13.89
CA VAL A 523 -11.25 11.54 -14.55
C VAL A 523 -9.76 11.28 -14.78
N ASP A 524 -9.32 11.30 -16.05
CA ASP A 524 -7.91 11.25 -16.44
C ASP A 524 -7.21 12.55 -15.96
N ILE A 525 -6.29 12.41 -15.00
CA ILE A 525 -5.61 13.56 -14.36
C ILE A 525 -4.26 13.85 -15.00
N LEU A 526 -3.42 12.83 -15.14
CA LEU A 526 -2.13 12.95 -15.82
C LEU A 526 -1.70 11.61 -16.44
N LYS A 527 -0.83 11.70 -17.45
CA LYS A 527 -0.14 10.55 -18.06
C LYS A 527 1.36 10.79 -17.97
N TYR A 528 2.15 9.73 -17.81
CA TYR A 528 3.59 9.86 -17.57
C TYR A 528 4.40 8.75 -18.25
N GLN A 529 5.66 9.05 -18.57
CA GLN A 529 6.66 8.09 -19.00
C GLN A 529 7.71 7.93 -17.90
N VAL A 530 8.03 6.68 -17.55
CA VAL A 530 9.00 6.34 -16.51
C VAL A 530 10.32 5.96 -17.18
N SER A 531 11.43 6.51 -16.67
CA SER A 531 12.76 6.21 -17.16
C SER A 531 13.12 4.76 -16.88
N SER A 532 13.71 4.10 -17.87
CA SER A 532 14.06 2.68 -17.83
C SER A 532 15.54 2.48 -18.17
N LYS A 533 16.17 1.52 -17.49
CA LYS A 533 17.59 1.16 -17.68
C LYS A 533 17.72 -0.15 -18.45
N GLY A 534 16.87 -0.34 -19.46
CA GLY A 534 16.74 -1.61 -20.16
C GLY A 534 16.39 -2.75 -19.19
N PHE A 535 17.14 -3.85 -19.26
CA PHE A 535 16.93 -5.10 -18.52
C PHE A 535 16.74 -4.96 -17.01
N SER A 536 17.36 -3.99 -16.33
CA SER A 536 17.15 -3.84 -14.87
C SER A 536 15.76 -3.27 -14.52
N SER A 537 15.00 -2.79 -15.50
CA SER A 537 13.65 -2.22 -15.33
C SER A 537 12.52 -3.17 -15.76
N THR A 538 12.80 -4.42 -16.13
CA THR A 538 11.77 -5.43 -16.44
C THR A 538 11.37 -6.23 -15.21
N PRO A 539 10.08 -6.32 -14.83
CA PRO A 539 9.61 -7.13 -13.69
C PRO A 539 9.83 -8.64 -13.82
N LEU A 540 9.88 -9.15 -15.06
CA LEU A 540 10.14 -10.55 -15.37
C LEU A 540 11.18 -10.60 -16.49
N ASN A 541 12.43 -10.85 -16.13
CA ASN A 541 13.54 -10.94 -17.06
C ASN A 541 13.39 -12.22 -17.89
N LEU A 542 13.58 -12.14 -19.21
CA LEU A 542 13.37 -13.25 -20.14
C LEU A 542 14.62 -13.56 -20.96
N ALA A 543 14.88 -14.84 -21.21
CA ALA A 543 15.88 -15.31 -22.16
C ALA A 543 15.31 -16.46 -23.00
N VAL A 544 15.21 -16.27 -24.33
CA VAL A 544 14.63 -17.25 -25.25
C VAL A 544 15.69 -17.93 -26.12
N TYR A 545 15.53 -19.24 -26.32
CA TYR A 545 16.39 -20.10 -27.12
C TYR A 545 15.54 -20.97 -28.04
N TRP A 546 15.92 -21.02 -29.31
CA TRP A 546 15.28 -21.83 -30.35
C TRP A 546 16.30 -22.75 -31.00
N LYS A 547 15.90 -23.97 -31.32
CA LYS A 547 16.63 -24.90 -32.18
C LYS A 547 15.65 -25.54 -33.16
N CYS A 548 15.73 -25.14 -34.42
CA CYS A 548 14.82 -25.54 -35.48
C CYS A 548 15.51 -26.51 -36.44
N ASP A 549 15.32 -27.81 -36.22
CA ASP A 549 15.73 -28.86 -37.16
C ASP A 549 14.58 -29.13 -38.16
N PRO A 550 14.83 -29.75 -39.32
CA PRO A 550 13.78 -30.00 -40.33
C PRO A 550 12.59 -30.83 -39.85
N ALA A 551 12.80 -31.75 -38.90
CA ALA A 551 11.75 -32.62 -38.36
C ALA A 551 11.22 -32.17 -36.99
N THR A 552 11.97 -31.36 -36.24
CA THR A 552 11.62 -30.98 -34.86
C THR A 552 12.10 -29.60 -34.48
N THR A 553 11.30 -28.88 -33.70
CA THR A 553 11.71 -27.61 -33.07
C THR A 553 11.73 -27.75 -31.56
N ASP A 554 12.89 -27.46 -30.96
CA ASP A 554 13.04 -27.33 -29.51
C ASP A 554 13.00 -25.83 -29.12
N LEU A 555 12.10 -25.47 -28.21
CA LEU A 555 11.95 -24.13 -27.63
C LEU A 555 12.29 -24.18 -26.14
N ARG A 556 13.07 -23.21 -25.66
CA ARG A 556 13.28 -22.94 -24.23
C ARG A 556 13.12 -21.45 -23.96
N LEU A 557 12.30 -21.10 -22.97
CA LEU A 557 12.26 -19.76 -22.39
C LEU A 557 12.63 -19.89 -20.91
N ASP A 558 13.71 -19.23 -20.51
CA ASP A 558 14.02 -19.00 -19.11
C ASP A 558 13.43 -17.66 -18.66
N TYR A 559 12.94 -17.61 -17.43
CA TYR A 559 12.39 -16.41 -16.80
C TYR A 559 12.93 -16.24 -15.38
N HIS A 560 13.07 -14.98 -14.94
CA HIS A 560 13.52 -14.63 -13.59
C HIS A 560 12.78 -13.40 -13.09
N TYR A 561 12.19 -13.50 -11.90
CA TYR A 561 11.49 -12.40 -11.23
C TYR A 561 12.47 -11.33 -10.76
N ASN A 562 12.17 -10.06 -11.02
CA ASN A 562 13.04 -8.93 -10.71
C ASN A 562 12.39 -7.97 -9.70
N PRO A 563 12.64 -8.14 -8.38
CA PRO A 563 12.10 -7.24 -7.36
C PRO A 563 12.65 -5.80 -7.47
N GLU A 564 13.89 -5.60 -7.93
CA GLU A 564 14.54 -4.27 -8.02
C GLU A 564 13.84 -3.32 -9.01
N SER A 565 13.07 -3.87 -9.95
CA SER A 565 12.23 -3.10 -10.87
C SER A 565 11.05 -2.37 -10.19
N MET A 566 10.71 -2.73 -8.95
CA MET A 566 9.55 -2.25 -8.19
C MET A 566 9.98 -1.51 -6.92
N LEU A 567 9.24 -0.46 -6.51
CA LEU A 567 9.47 0.19 -5.21
C LEU A 567 8.94 -0.65 -4.03
N CYS A 568 7.89 -1.42 -4.27
CA CYS A 568 7.34 -2.41 -3.34
C CYS A 568 7.13 -3.71 -4.12
N PRO A 569 8.01 -4.72 -4.01
CA PRO A 569 7.91 -5.94 -4.78
C PRO A 569 6.60 -6.68 -4.50
N GLY A 570 5.87 -7.07 -5.55
CA GLY A 570 4.58 -7.73 -5.47
C GLY A 570 4.44 -8.85 -6.51
N PRO A 571 3.62 -9.88 -6.25
CA PRO A 571 3.50 -11.02 -7.14
C PRO A 571 3.02 -10.60 -8.54
N LEU A 572 3.62 -11.21 -9.57
CA LEU A 572 3.12 -11.17 -10.93
C LEU A 572 2.07 -12.26 -11.06
N SER A 573 0.83 -11.86 -11.23
CA SER A 573 -0.33 -12.73 -11.34
C SER A 573 -0.85 -12.81 -12.77
N ASN A 574 -1.67 -13.84 -13.04
CA ASN A 574 -2.22 -14.14 -14.38
C ASN A 574 -1.11 -14.31 -15.45
N VAL A 575 0.03 -14.90 -15.07
CA VAL A 575 1.19 -15.04 -15.95
C VAL A 575 0.88 -16.01 -17.09
N GLN A 576 0.92 -15.51 -18.31
CA GLN A 576 0.64 -16.27 -19.54
C GLN A 576 1.77 -16.09 -20.54
N VAL A 577 2.13 -17.17 -21.23
CA VAL A 577 3.15 -17.16 -22.29
C VAL A 577 2.55 -17.76 -23.56
N LEU A 578 2.65 -17.03 -24.67
CA LEU A 578 2.06 -17.36 -25.95
C LEU A 578 3.12 -17.32 -27.05
N VAL A 579 3.30 -18.41 -27.78
CA VAL A 579 4.23 -18.53 -28.93
C VAL A 579 3.51 -19.08 -30.15
N HIS A 580 3.94 -18.70 -31.35
CA HIS A 580 3.49 -19.27 -32.62
C HIS A 580 4.59 -20.18 -33.19
N VAL A 581 4.21 -21.32 -33.76
CA VAL A 581 5.15 -22.28 -34.38
C VAL A 581 4.56 -22.77 -35.69
N ASP A 582 5.26 -22.50 -36.79
CA ASP A 582 4.96 -22.94 -38.15
C ASP A 582 5.55 -24.35 -38.43
N GLY A 583 5.65 -24.74 -39.70
CA GLY A 583 6.17 -26.05 -40.12
C GLY A 583 5.21 -27.24 -39.93
N GLY A 584 3.91 -26.97 -39.79
CA GLY A 584 2.87 -28.01 -39.72
C GLY A 584 3.03 -28.94 -38.52
N VAL A 585 2.97 -28.38 -37.30
CA VAL A 585 3.11 -29.12 -36.03
C VAL A 585 2.11 -30.26 -35.95
N THR A 586 2.61 -31.50 -35.88
CA THR A 586 1.80 -32.73 -35.73
C THR A 586 1.63 -33.15 -34.28
N ASN A 587 2.60 -32.83 -33.43
CA ASN A 587 2.66 -33.21 -32.02
C ASN A 587 3.47 -32.17 -31.20
N MET A 588 3.14 -32.03 -29.92
CA MET A 588 3.82 -31.12 -28.99
C MET A 588 4.00 -31.77 -27.62
N GLN A 589 5.24 -31.80 -27.15
CA GLN A 589 5.59 -32.18 -25.78
C GLN A 589 6.07 -30.92 -25.03
N SER A 590 5.68 -30.72 -23.77
CA SER A 590 6.02 -29.49 -23.03
C SER A 590 6.13 -29.69 -21.51
N LEU A 591 7.03 -28.92 -20.90
CA LEU A 591 7.25 -28.87 -19.45
C LEU A 591 7.52 -27.42 -19.01
N PRO A 592 6.67 -26.79 -18.16
CA PRO A 592 5.35 -27.27 -17.76
C PRO A 592 4.39 -27.44 -18.95
N ASN A 593 3.28 -28.13 -18.72
CA ASN A 593 2.32 -28.48 -19.77
C ASN A 593 1.67 -27.23 -20.40
N ALA A 594 1.62 -27.19 -21.74
CA ALA A 594 1.03 -26.11 -22.53
C ALA A 594 -0.24 -26.56 -23.26
N ILE A 595 -1.12 -25.61 -23.55
CA ILE A 595 -2.27 -25.84 -24.42
C ILE A 595 -1.86 -25.51 -25.86
N TRP A 596 -1.81 -26.52 -26.73
CA TRP A 596 -1.67 -26.31 -28.19
C TRP A 596 -3.02 -25.93 -28.81
N ASN A 597 -3.01 -24.97 -29.73
CA ASN A 597 -4.12 -24.63 -30.61
C ASN A 597 -3.64 -24.75 -32.07
N SER A 598 -4.18 -25.73 -32.79
CA SER A 598 -3.86 -26.04 -34.19
C SER A 598 -4.55 -25.15 -35.23
N GLU A 599 -5.61 -24.41 -34.85
CA GLU A 599 -6.28 -23.45 -35.74
C GLU A 599 -5.45 -22.15 -35.89
N LEU A 600 -4.72 -21.79 -34.83
CA LEU A 600 -3.90 -20.59 -34.73
C LEU A 600 -2.40 -20.88 -34.72
N ASN A 601 -2.01 -22.17 -34.75
CA ASN A 601 -0.65 -22.68 -34.61
C ASN A 601 0.10 -22.05 -33.41
N LYS A 602 -0.46 -22.16 -32.21
CA LYS A 602 0.06 -21.51 -30.99
C LYS A 602 0.06 -22.40 -29.76
N SER A 603 1.10 -22.29 -28.94
CA SER A 603 1.14 -22.84 -27.58
C SER A 603 0.88 -21.75 -26.55
N LEU A 604 0.01 -22.03 -25.59
CA LEU A 604 -0.28 -21.19 -24.43
C LEU A 604 0.12 -21.90 -23.14
N TRP A 605 1.05 -21.32 -22.39
CA TRP A 605 1.25 -21.63 -20.98
C TRP A 605 0.45 -20.67 -20.10
N LYS A 606 -0.07 -21.21 -19.00
CA LYS A 606 -0.54 -20.43 -17.85
C LYS A 606 0.32 -20.87 -16.66
N LEU A 607 1.07 -19.93 -16.10
CA LEU A 607 1.94 -20.19 -14.95
C LEU A 607 1.22 -19.73 -13.67
N ASN A 608 1.64 -20.28 -12.54
CA ASN A 608 1.24 -19.78 -11.22
C ASN A 608 1.82 -18.38 -10.99
N ASP A 609 1.32 -17.68 -9.97
CA ASP A 609 1.82 -16.36 -9.59
C ASP A 609 3.33 -16.41 -9.26
N ILE A 610 4.10 -15.51 -9.89
CA ILE A 610 5.56 -15.45 -9.80
C ILE A 610 5.96 -14.34 -8.81
N SER A 611 6.79 -14.69 -7.84
CA SER A 611 7.33 -13.78 -6.84
C SER A 611 8.62 -14.33 -6.24
N GLU A 612 9.33 -13.51 -5.48
CA GLU A 612 10.45 -13.89 -4.60
C GLU A 612 10.10 -15.05 -3.62
N LYS A 613 8.80 -15.24 -3.31
CA LYS A 613 8.30 -16.33 -2.44
C LYS A 613 7.89 -17.60 -3.20
N SER A 614 7.97 -17.58 -4.53
CA SER A 614 7.74 -18.74 -5.38
C SER A 614 9.04 -19.57 -5.47
N ASP A 615 8.93 -20.85 -5.87
CA ASP A 615 10.10 -21.74 -5.98
C ASP A 615 11.24 -21.11 -6.82
N ASN A 616 12.49 -21.35 -6.40
CA ASN A 616 13.70 -20.74 -6.96
C ASN A 616 13.64 -19.20 -7.05
N GLU A 617 13.03 -18.54 -6.06
CA GLU A 617 12.93 -17.08 -5.94
C GLU A 617 12.18 -16.44 -7.13
N GLY A 618 11.26 -17.20 -7.74
CA GLY A 618 10.52 -16.78 -8.94
C GLY A 618 11.28 -17.02 -10.26
N SER A 619 12.36 -17.80 -10.23
CA SER A 619 13.12 -18.22 -11.41
C SER A 619 12.61 -19.53 -11.99
N GLY A 620 12.62 -19.69 -13.31
CA GLY A 620 12.23 -20.96 -13.93
C GLY A 620 12.51 -21.06 -15.42
N SER A 621 12.19 -22.23 -15.98
CA SER A 621 12.24 -22.52 -17.41
C SER A 621 10.92 -23.13 -17.84
N LEU A 622 10.42 -22.73 -19.02
CA LEU A 622 9.52 -23.56 -19.82
C LEU A 622 10.27 -24.12 -21.04
N ARG A 623 9.90 -25.33 -21.43
CA ARG A 623 10.49 -26.05 -22.56
C ARG A 623 9.39 -26.72 -23.37
N ALA A 624 9.52 -26.69 -24.69
CA ALA A 624 8.67 -27.43 -25.60
C ALA A 624 9.48 -28.10 -26.70
N LYS A 625 8.99 -29.25 -27.16
CA LYS A 625 9.42 -29.89 -28.39
C LYS A 625 8.21 -30.08 -29.31
N PHE A 626 8.35 -29.60 -30.53
CA PHE A 626 7.36 -29.69 -31.60
C PHE A 626 7.86 -30.67 -32.64
N GLU A 627 7.02 -31.61 -33.07
CA GLU A 627 7.28 -32.49 -34.21
C GLU A 627 6.59 -31.89 -35.44
N LEU A 628 7.32 -31.77 -36.54
CA LEU A 628 6.93 -31.00 -37.74
C LEU A 628 6.62 -31.93 -38.91
N SER A 629 5.72 -31.50 -39.79
CA SER A 629 5.46 -32.18 -41.08
C SER A 629 6.07 -31.45 -42.28
N ASP A 630 6.39 -30.17 -42.15
CA ASP A 630 6.92 -29.31 -43.22
C ASP A 630 7.95 -28.30 -42.63
N GLY A 631 8.95 -28.80 -41.92
CA GLY A 631 9.95 -27.98 -41.22
C GLY A 631 11.22 -27.67 -42.04
N PRO A 632 12.15 -26.86 -41.50
CA PRO A 632 12.20 -26.34 -40.12
C PRO A 632 11.22 -25.19 -39.87
N SER A 633 10.87 -24.96 -38.61
CA SER A 633 10.10 -23.77 -38.20
C SER A 633 10.94 -22.49 -38.25
N THR A 634 10.28 -21.35 -38.39
CA THR A 634 10.87 -20.02 -38.25
C THR A 634 10.74 -19.56 -36.79
N PRO A 635 11.84 -19.23 -36.08
CA PRO A 635 11.76 -18.65 -34.73
C PRO A 635 10.87 -17.40 -34.69
N THR A 636 9.79 -17.43 -33.91
CA THR A 636 8.83 -16.33 -33.83
C THR A 636 8.92 -15.55 -32.53
N THR A 637 8.42 -14.32 -32.54
CA THR A 637 8.35 -13.49 -31.33
C THR A 637 7.29 -14.01 -30.36
N LEU A 638 7.77 -14.63 -29.28
CA LEU A 638 6.96 -15.04 -28.14
C LEU A 638 6.47 -13.81 -27.37
N ALA A 639 5.25 -13.88 -26.84
CA ALA A 639 4.62 -12.84 -26.05
C ALA A 639 4.32 -13.33 -24.63
N VAL A 640 4.52 -12.45 -23.63
CA VAL A 640 4.19 -12.73 -22.23
C VAL A 640 3.16 -11.71 -21.74
N GLN A 641 2.25 -12.14 -20.87
CA GLN A 641 1.30 -11.29 -20.18
C GLN A 641 1.32 -11.54 -18.67
N PHE A 642 1.22 -10.48 -17.86
CA PHE A 642 1.08 -10.55 -16.40
C PHE A 642 0.54 -9.22 -15.84
N MET A 643 0.08 -9.24 -14.59
CA MET A 643 -0.30 -8.03 -13.84
C MET A 643 0.05 -8.14 -12.36
N SER A 644 0.30 -7.01 -11.71
CA SER A 644 0.49 -6.90 -10.26
C SER A 644 -0.36 -5.76 -9.69
N GLU A 645 -0.95 -5.98 -8.51
CA GLU A 645 -1.72 -4.96 -7.78
C GLU A 645 -1.02 -4.62 -6.45
N GLY A 646 -1.21 -3.38 -5.98
CA GLY A 646 -0.56 -2.83 -4.78
C GLY A 646 0.72 -2.04 -5.06
N SER A 647 1.27 -2.09 -6.28
CA SER A 647 2.58 -1.51 -6.59
C SER A 647 2.66 -0.76 -7.92
N THR A 648 3.78 -0.03 -8.12
CA THR A 648 4.19 0.67 -9.36
C THR A 648 5.71 0.51 -9.55
N LEU A 649 6.14 0.57 -10.81
CA LEU A 649 7.54 0.52 -11.24
C LEU A 649 8.22 1.88 -11.09
N SER A 650 7.48 2.97 -11.33
CA SER A 650 7.93 4.33 -10.98
C SER A 650 8.16 4.51 -9.48
N GLY A 651 7.27 3.93 -8.66
CA GLY A 651 7.17 4.24 -7.24
C GLY A 651 6.40 5.53 -6.95
N VAL A 652 5.72 6.11 -7.94
CA VAL A 652 4.96 7.38 -7.83
C VAL A 652 3.88 7.30 -6.74
N ASP A 653 3.57 8.44 -6.13
CA ASP A 653 2.43 8.56 -5.21
C ASP A 653 1.75 9.93 -5.25
N ILE A 654 0.62 10.04 -4.57
CA ILE A 654 -0.11 11.29 -4.33
C ILE A 654 -0.09 11.64 -2.83
N GLU A 655 -0.15 12.94 -2.54
CA GLU A 655 -0.56 13.50 -1.26
C GLU A 655 -1.57 14.62 -1.52
N LEU A 656 -2.70 14.63 -0.83
CA LEU A 656 -3.67 15.73 -0.94
C LEU A 656 -3.22 16.88 -0.04
N LEU A 657 -3.28 18.12 -0.56
CA LEU A 657 -2.94 19.31 0.21
C LEU A 657 -4.22 20.04 0.64
N GLY A 658 -4.30 20.36 1.94
CA GLY A 658 -5.49 20.93 2.58
C GLY A 658 -6.48 19.88 3.09
N THR A 659 -7.48 20.33 3.84
CA THR A 659 -8.38 19.45 4.62
C THR A 659 -9.71 19.12 3.94
N GLY A 660 -10.10 19.83 2.89
CA GLY A 660 -11.43 19.68 2.26
C GLY A 660 -11.67 18.37 1.50
N TYR A 661 -10.62 17.56 1.30
CA TYR A 661 -10.67 16.26 0.61
C TYR A 661 -9.86 15.22 1.36
N ARG A 662 -10.26 13.95 1.21
CA ARG A 662 -9.51 12.80 1.74
C ARG A 662 -9.49 11.66 0.74
N LEU A 663 -8.37 10.92 0.70
CA LEU A 663 -8.30 9.68 -0.06
C LEU A 663 -9.16 8.61 0.63
N SER A 664 -10.14 8.07 -0.08
CA SER A 664 -10.91 6.89 0.35
C SER A 664 -10.29 5.58 -0.12
N LEU A 665 -9.43 5.64 -1.15
CA LEU A 665 -8.65 4.53 -1.69
C LEU A 665 -7.45 5.09 -2.47
N ASN A 666 -6.28 4.47 -2.32
CA ASN A 666 -5.12 4.64 -3.20
C ASN A 666 -4.82 3.29 -3.85
N LYS A 667 -5.29 3.08 -5.09
CA LYS A 667 -5.04 1.86 -5.85
C LYS A 667 -3.82 2.05 -6.74
N LYS A 668 -2.87 1.11 -6.65
CA LYS A 668 -1.69 1.02 -7.51
C LYS A 668 -1.69 -0.32 -8.23
N ARG A 669 -1.30 -0.34 -9.50
CA ARG A 669 -1.11 -1.58 -10.29
C ARG A 669 -0.21 -1.33 -11.50
N PHE A 670 0.40 -2.40 -12.00
CA PHE A 670 0.99 -2.42 -13.34
C PHE A 670 0.63 -3.71 -14.09
N ALA A 671 0.67 -3.64 -15.42
CA ALA A 671 0.44 -4.80 -16.29
C ALA A 671 1.35 -4.75 -17.53
N THR A 672 1.52 -5.90 -18.18
CA THR A 672 2.17 -5.99 -19.49
C THR A 672 1.38 -5.24 -20.57
N GLY A 673 2.05 -4.35 -21.30
CA GLY A 673 1.64 -3.93 -22.64
C GLY A 673 2.19 -4.92 -23.68
N THR A 674 3.08 -4.44 -24.55
CA THR A 674 3.84 -5.29 -25.48
C THR A 674 5.08 -5.85 -24.77
N TYR A 675 5.02 -7.09 -24.29
CA TYR A 675 6.12 -7.77 -23.60
C TYR A 675 6.55 -9.01 -24.39
N ARG A 676 7.74 -8.99 -25.00
CA ARG A 676 8.12 -9.89 -26.11
C ARG A 676 9.60 -10.25 -26.18
N THR A 677 9.92 -11.36 -26.84
CA THR A 677 11.29 -11.88 -27.06
C THR A 677 11.56 -12.21 -28.52
#